data_AF-A0AAD9N6F5-F1
#
_entry.id   AF-A0AAD9N6F5-F1
#
_cell.length_a   1.000
_cell.length_b   1.000
_cell.length_c   1.000
_cell.angle_alpha   90.00
_cell.angle_beta   90.00
_cell.angle_gamma   90.00
#
_symmetry.space_group_name_H-M   'P 1'
#
loop_
_entity.id
_entity.type
_entity.pdbx_description
1 polymer ?
#
loop_
_entity_poly.entity_id
_entity_poly.type
_entity_poly.pdbx_seq_one_letter_code
_entity_poly.pdbx_strand_id
1 'polypeptide(L)'
;MGVTLSGQTPVAVEEVRHCLRCQMPEGQVIDCSQVSDVRGGMLPKDTRLLSELERQGSGTLESRTVTICSGLDLVNISYNNFVAGDELTCKDWIQGLRKVTHNFKASNVCPMTCLKKHITRTFASGKTEKMVMQCLKDLGFPSGKNDEIEADAFTFEKFYELYHMICPRSDIEELFKEISRSKNYITSNQFVDWYNDRQRDPRLNEILFPFCNPKRAQTIIYQYEVDEEFKSKEWLSLDGFCRYLMSDENAPVFLDRLDIYQDMDQPLSHYYINSSHNTYLTGRQFGGKSSVEMYRQVLLAGCRCIELDCWDGKGEDQEPIITHGKAMCTDILFRDVIYAIRDTAFVTSEWPVILSFENHCSKPQQYKLAKYCEDVLGDMLLMKAFPEHPNKLKHSVGFEIFRLEPGVPLPSPSKLLKKILIKNKRLKPEVEKRQLELFLKGQEQAILEEGDPPEDPDLTVPVEEPSALNGTREVTNNTSSPVSRGGCTQVELFFLGSTAPRCSVDWLSDVYYAFLVLLDNLDDDTSSSSSDESPPLPSRPDVKEKPGLTTAGNQVDNDAHPEVINVPLGSKKENSSVKARGKKGSLTAEEEAALTASYHYTGATTNIHPWLSQMVNYAQPVKFQGFDIAEEKNIHYQMSSFNESAGLGYLKTDAIELVKYP
;
A
#
# COMPACT_ATOMS: atom_id res chain seq x y z
N MET A 1 -0.72 -25.23 11.76
CA MET A 1 -2.04 -25.87 11.52
C MET A 1 -1.88 -26.85 10.37
N GLY A 2 -2.29 -28.11 10.53
CA GLY A 2 -2.30 -29.09 9.45
C GLY A 2 -3.69 -29.70 9.33
N VAL A 3 -4.30 -29.59 8.15
CA VAL A 3 -5.57 -30.27 7.83
C VAL A 3 -5.45 -30.86 6.44
N THR A 4 -5.84 -32.12 6.31
CA THR A 4 -5.95 -32.82 5.03
C THR A 4 -7.15 -32.25 4.27
N LEU A 5 -6.90 -31.50 3.20
CA LEU A 5 -7.95 -31.18 2.23
C LEU A 5 -8.31 -32.49 1.51
N SER A 6 -9.60 -32.82 1.43
CA SER A 6 -10.07 -34.12 0.95
C SER A 6 -9.66 -34.34 -0.51
N GLY A 7 -8.69 -35.23 -0.72
CA GLY A 7 -8.23 -35.65 -2.05
C GLY A 7 -6.77 -35.30 -2.34
N GLN A 8 -5.85 -36.07 -1.74
CA GLN A 8 -4.44 -36.26 -2.11
C GLN A 8 -3.38 -35.21 -1.75
N THR A 9 -3.69 -34.07 -1.13
CA THR A 9 -2.65 -33.08 -0.80
C THR A 9 -2.81 -32.45 0.59
N PRO A 10 -1.99 -32.83 1.58
CA PRO A 10 -1.95 -32.11 2.85
C PRO A 10 -1.40 -30.68 2.64
N VAL A 11 -2.10 -29.68 3.19
CA VAL A 11 -1.62 -28.29 3.22
C VAL A 11 -1.32 -27.94 4.67
N ALA A 12 -0.16 -27.31 4.90
CA ALA A 12 0.32 -26.95 6.22
C ALA A 12 0.92 -25.54 6.21
N VAL A 13 0.73 -24.82 7.32
CA VAL A 13 1.41 -23.54 7.57
C VAL A 13 2.59 -23.80 8.52
N GLU A 14 3.79 -23.38 8.14
CA GLU A 14 4.98 -23.47 8.99
C GLU A 14 5.12 -22.19 9.81
N GLU A 15 4.95 -22.34 11.13
CA GLU A 15 4.87 -21.23 12.10
C GLU A 15 6.18 -20.43 12.20
N VAL A 16 7.33 -21.09 12.00
CA VAL A 16 8.66 -20.46 12.14
C VAL A 16 9.07 -19.66 10.90
N ARG A 17 8.60 -20.04 9.71
CA ARG A 17 9.04 -19.44 8.43
C ARG A 17 8.10 -18.38 7.87
N HIS A 18 6.89 -18.25 8.41
CA HIS A 18 5.82 -17.49 7.75
C HIS A 18 5.70 -17.90 6.27
N CYS A 19 5.62 -19.22 6.03
CA CYS A 19 5.44 -19.80 4.71
C CYS A 19 4.24 -20.75 4.69
N LEU A 20 3.54 -20.76 3.56
CA LEU A 20 2.39 -21.59 3.26
C LEU A 20 2.90 -22.76 2.43
N ARG A 21 2.88 -23.96 2.99
CA ARG A 21 3.34 -25.15 2.29
C ARG A 21 2.16 -25.99 1.84
N CYS A 22 2.06 -26.19 0.54
CA CYS A 22 1.18 -27.19 -0.05
C CYS A 22 2.03 -28.42 -0.35
N GLN A 23 1.84 -29.55 0.36
CA GLN A 23 2.56 -30.78 0.05
C GLN A 23 1.97 -31.44 -1.20
N MET A 24 2.18 -30.81 -2.36
CA MET A 24 2.01 -31.44 -3.67
C MET A 24 3.12 -32.49 -3.87
N PRO A 25 2.94 -33.48 -4.78
CA PRO A 25 3.96 -34.49 -5.10
C PRO A 25 5.33 -33.91 -5.51
N GLU A 26 5.38 -32.63 -5.89
CA GLU A 26 6.58 -31.87 -6.30
C GLU A 26 7.04 -30.84 -5.25
N GLY A 27 6.43 -30.79 -4.06
CA GLY A 27 6.88 -29.92 -2.96
C GLY A 27 6.70 -28.41 -3.18
N GLN A 28 5.61 -27.96 -3.79
CA GLN A 28 5.36 -26.53 -4.03
C GLN A 28 5.21 -25.71 -2.74
N VAL A 29 5.96 -24.61 -2.63
CA VAL A 29 5.93 -23.70 -1.48
C VAL A 29 5.46 -22.32 -1.93
N ILE A 30 4.50 -21.75 -1.20
CA ILE A 30 4.07 -20.35 -1.35
C ILE A 30 4.68 -19.57 -0.19
N ASP A 31 5.50 -18.56 -0.51
CA ASP A 31 6.03 -17.65 0.50
C ASP A 31 4.90 -16.72 0.99
N CYS A 32 4.54 -16.76 2.29
CA CYS A 32 3.45 -15.93 2.78
C CYS A 32 3.76 -14.44 2.68
N SER A 33 5.04 -14.04 2.61
CA SER A 33 5.38 -12.62 2.43
C SER A 33 5.06 -12.11 1.02
N GLN A 34 4.72 -13.00 0.08
CA GLN A 34 4.28 -12.66 -1.28
C GLN A 34 2.76 -12.80 -1.45
N VAL A 35 2.04 -13.23 -0.41
CA VAL A 35 0.58 -13.37 -0.46
C VAL A 35 -0.06 -12.00 -0.19
N SER A 36 -0.78 -11.48 -1.18
CA SER A 36 -1.45 -10.19 -1.06
C SER A 36 -2.90 -10.31 -0.58
N ASP A 37 -3.58 -11.42 -0.87
CA ASP A 37 -4.96 -11.68 -0.47
C ASP A 37 -5.21 -13.17 -0.20
N VAL A 38 -6.13 -13.44 0.72
CA VAL A 38 -6.69 -14.77 0.95
C VAL A 38 -8.20 -14.60 1.08
N ARG A 39 -8.98 -15.20 0.17
CA ARG A 39 -10.42 -14.97 0.09
C ARG A 39 -11.21 -16.23 -0.21
N GLY A 40 -12.52 -16.16 0.04
CA GLY A 40 -13.48 -17.15 -0.44
C GLY A 40 -13.40 -17.25 -1.96
N GLY A 41 -13.37 -18.48 -2.46
CA GLY A 41 -12.66 -18.78 -3.70
C GLY A 41 -13.48 -18.62 -4.96
N MET A 42 -12.76 -18.27 -6.03
CA MET A 42 -13.27 -18.20 -7.39
C MET A 42 -13.48 -19.63 -7.93
N LEU A 43 -14.68 -19.93 -8.39
CA LEU A 43 -15.01 -21.24 -8.94
C LEU A 43 -14.18 -21.54 -10.21
N PRO A 44 -13.66 -22.76 -10.37
CA PRO A 44 -13.01 -23.17 -11.61
C PRO A 44 -13.93 -22.97 -12.82
N LYS A 45 -13.38 -22.53 -13.96
CA LYS A 45 -14.15 -22.37 -15.19
C LYS A 45 -14.51 -23.70 -15.85
N ASP A 46 -13.80 -24.79 -15.52
CA ASP A 46 -14.03 -26.12 -16.07
C ASP A 46 -15.23 -26.81 -15.39
N THR A 47 -16.30 -27.02 -16.15
CA THR A 47 -17.55 -27.63 -15.69
C THR A 47 -17.39 -29.08 -15.22
N ARG A 48 -16.44 -29.83 -15.78
CA ARG A 48 -16.20 -31.22 -15.36
C ARG A 48 -15.50 -31.25 -14.00
N LEU A 49 -14.56 -30.34 -13.79
CA LEU A 49 -13.88 -30.18 -12.51
C LEU A 49 -14.86 -29.69 -11.43
N LEU A 50 -15.75 -28.76 -11.76
CA LEU A 50 -16.81 -28.29 -10.85
C LEU A 50 -17.67 -29.46 -10.35
N SER A 51 -18.19 -30.29 -11.28
CA SER A 51 -19.05 -31.42 -10.94
C SER A 51 -18.37 -32.46 -10.05
N GLU A 52 -17.05 -32.65 -10.24
CA GLU A 52 -16.26 -33.56 -9.43
C GLU A 52 -16.04 -33.01 -8.00
N LEU A 53 -15.67 -31.73 -7.88
CA LEU A 53 -15.42 -31.07 -6.60
C LEU A 53 -16.70 -30.86 -5.78
N GLU A 54 -17.83 -30.63 -6.44
CA GLU A 54 -19.14 -30.56 -5.78
C GLU A 54 -19.53 -31.87 -5.10
N ARG A 55 -19.17 -33.02 -5.71
CA ARG A 55 -19.42 -34.35 -5.13
C ARG A 55 -18.51 -34.65 -3.93
N GLN A 56 -17.39 -33.94 -3.81
CA GLN A 56 -16.39 -34.14 -2.76
C GLN A 56 -16.58 -33.10 -1.64
N GLY A 57 -17.40 -33.40 -0.64
CA GLY A 57 -17.58 -32.59 0.59
C GLY A 57 -19.02 -32.15 0.85
N SER A 58 -19.23 -31.38 1.93
CA SER A 58 -20.57 -30.97 2.39
C SER A 58 -20.80 -29.45 2.28
N GLY A 59 -21.81 -29.02 1.51
CA GLY A 59 -22.13 -27.61 1.27
C GLY A 59 -21.82 -27.18 -0.17
N THR A 60 -22.06 -25.91 -0.51
CA THR A 60 -21.78 -25.40 -1.86
C THR A 60 -20.28 -25.33 -2.11
N LEU A 61 -19.85 -25.52 -3.36
CA LEU A 61 -18.42 -25.45 -3.70
C LEU A 61 -17.83 -24.08 -3.38
N GLU A 62 -18.58 -23.00 -3.63
CA GLU A 62 -18.17 -21.63 -3.32
C GLU A 62 -17.85 -21.44 -1.83
N SER A 63 -18.72 -21.94 -0.94
CA SER A 63 -18.53 -21.85 0.52
C SER A 63 -17.30 -22.60 1.03
N ARG A 64 -16.78 -23.54 0.23
CA ARG A 64 -15.65 -24.40 0.57
C ARG A 64 -14.37 -24.06 -0.19
N THR A 65 -14.38 -23.09 -1.09
CA THR A 65 -13.20 -22.73 -1.88
C THR A 65 -12.44 -21.61 -1.19
N VAL A 66 -11.11 -21.74 -1.13
CA VAL A 66 -10.17 -20.71 -0.68
C VAL A 66 -9.28 -20.34 -1.87
N THR A 67 -9.19 -19.06 -2.21
CA THR A 67 -8.23 -18.55 -3.19
C THR A 67 -7.14 -17.79 -2.46
N ILE A 68 -5.88 -18.17 -2.71
CA ILE A 68 -4.68 -17.47 -2.28
C ILE A 68 -4.13 -16.69 -3.47
N CYS A 69 -4.07 -15.37 -3.33
CA CYS A 69 -3.52 -14.46 -4.32
C CYS A 69 -2.08 -14.09 -3.92
N SER A 70 -1.11 -14.33 -4.77
CA SER A 70 0.30 -14.04 -4.49
C SER A 70 1.02 -13.44 -5.68
N GLY A 71 1.96 -12.53 -5.46
CA GLY A 71 2.73 -11.88 -6.51
C GLY A 71 3.91 -11.09 -5.96
N LEU A 72 4.84 -10.72 -6.85
CA LEU A 72 5.97 -9.84 -6.51
C LEU A 72 5.60 -8.35 -6.60
N ASP A 73 4.53 -8.05 -7.33
CA ASP A 73 4.01 -6.71 -7.54
C ASP A 73 2.48 -6.73 -7.60
N LEU A 74 1.85 -5.55 -7.68
CA LEU A 74 0.39 -5.40 -7.64
C LEU A 74 -0.32 -5.85 -8.92
N VAL A 75 0.41 -6.10 -10.01
CA VAL A 75 -0.13 -6.39 -11.34
C VAL A 75 -0.05 -7.88 -11.65
N ASN A 76 1.09 -8.50 -11.37
CA ASN A 76 1.42 -9.88 -11.70
C ASN A 76 1.00 -10.83 -10.56
N ILE A 77 -0.31 -10.99 -10.41
CA ILE A 77 -0.92 -11.84 -9.38
C ILE A 77 -1.17 -13.26 -9.89
N SER A 78 -0.69 -14.24 -9.13
CA SER A 78 -0.99 -15.67 -9.27
C SER A 78 -2.11 -16.07 -8.33
N TYR A 79 -3.01 -16.93 -8.80
CA TYR A 79 -4.17 -17.41 -8.05
C TYR A 79 -4.06 -18.91 -7.80
N ASN A 80 -4.02 -19.30 -6.53
CA ASN A 80 -3.99 -20.69 -6.11
C ASN A 80 -5.32 -21.01 -5.42
N ASN A 81 -6.10 -21.93 -5.99
CA ASN A 81 -7.43 -22.30 -5.48
C ASN A 81 -7.37 -23.64 -4.76
N PHE A 82 -7.95 -23.69 -3.57
CA PHE A 82 -8.03 -24.85 -2.70
C PHE A 82 -9.49 -25.11 -2.33
N VAL A 83 -9.88 -26.38 -2.20
CA VAL A 83 -11.25 -26.75 -1.79
C VAL A 83 -11.18 -27.54 -0.48
N ALA A 84 -11.80 -26.99 0.55
CA ALA A 84 -11.95 -27.62 1.86
C ALA A 84 -13.04 -28.70 1.86
N GLY A 85 -12.96 -29.63 2.81
CA GLY A 85 -13.99 -30.66 2.98
C GLY A 85 -15.36 -30.09 3.38
N ASP A 86 -15.35 -28.98 4.11
CA ASP A 86 -16.52 -28.30 4.65
C ASP A 86 -16.30 -26.78 4.75
N GLU A 87 -17.40 -26.03 4.96
CA GLU A 87 -17.40 -24.57 5.03
C GLU A 87 -16.66 -24.03 6.26
N LEU A 88 -16.71 -24.73 7.40
CA LEU A 88 -16.05 -24.27 8.62
C LEU A 88 -14.53 -24.32 8.45
N THR A 89 -14.01 -25.43 7.92
CA THR A 89 -12.60 -25.58 7.58
C THR A 89 -12.14 -24.47 6.62
N CYS A 90 -12.92 -24.16 5.58
CA CYS A 90 -12.63 -23.06 4.65
C CYS A 90 -12.48 -21.71 5.37
N LYS A 91 -13.43 -21.38 6.24
CA LYS A 91 -13.42 -20.15 7.05
C LYS A 91 -12.21 -20.09 7.97
N ASP A 92 -11.88 -21.19 8.64
CA ASP A 92 -10.71 -21.28 9.53
C ASP A 92 -9.40 -21.07 8.76
N TRP A 93 -9.26 -21.62 7.56
CA TRP A 93 -8.11 -21.38 6.69
C TRP A 93 -8.00 -19.92 6.27
N ILE A 94 -9.08 -19.31 5.79
CA ILE A 94 -9.06 -17.89 5.39
C ILE A 94 -8.65 -17.00 6.58
N GLN A 95 -9.26 -17.20 7.75
CA GLN A 95 -8.95 -16.41 8.94
C GLN A 95 -7.54 -16.68 9.47
N GLY A 96 -7.13 -17.94 9.52
CA GLY A 96 -5.81 -18.36 9.99
C GLY A 96 -4.69 -17.80 9.11
N LEU A 97 -4.84 -17.87 7.79
CA LEU A 97 -3.85 -17.35 6.85
C LEU A 97 -3.77 -15.83 6.88
N ARG A 98 -4.91 -15.13 6.93
CA ARG A 98 -4.91 -13.67 7.07
C ARG A 98 -4.16 -13.18 8.29
N LYS A 99 -4.21 -13.90 9.42
CA LYS A 99 -3.41 -13.57 10.62
C LYS A 99 -1.90 -13.66 10.38
N VAL A 100 -1.47 -14.55 9.49
CA VAL A 100 -0.05 -14.74 9.14
C VAL A 100 0.38 -13.74 8.06
N THR A 101 -0.42 -13.59 7.00
CA THR A 101 -0.08 -12.77 5.83
C THR A 101 -0.22 -11.27 6.10
N HIS A 102 -1.09 -10.85 7.02
CA HIS A 102 -1.21 -9.44 7.43
C HIS A 102 -0.33 -9.07 8.63
N ASN A 103 0.60 -9.94 9.03
CA ASN A 103 1.56 -9.63 10.09
C ASN A 103 2.73 -8.79 9.53
N PHE A 104 2.60 -7.48 9.57
CA PHE A 104 3.65 -6.54 9.11
C PHE A 104 4.98 -6.68 9.89
N LYS A 105 4.97 -7.21 11.13
CA LYS A 105 6.22 -7.51 11.86
C LYS A 105 6.99 -8.65 11.21
N ALA A 106 6.27 -9.62 10.63
CA ALA A 106 6.89 -10.73 9.90
C ALA A 106 7.67 -10.26 8.65
N SER A 107 7.27 -9.13 8.06
CA SER A 107 7.98 -8.51 6.93
C SER A 107 9.25 -7.76 7.35
N ASN A 108 9.44 -7.51 8.65
CA ASN A 108 10.54 -6.71 9.21
C ASN A 108 11.39 -7.51 10.20
N VAL A 109 11.40 -8.85 10.09
CA VAL A 109 12.20 -9.72 10.96
C VAL A 109 13.70 -9.50 10.75
N CYS A 110 14.49 -9.68 11.81
CA CYS A 110 15.94 -9.52 11.73
C CYS A 110 16.64 -10.46 10.73
N PRO A 111 17.85 -10.11 10.27
CA PRO A 111 18.64 -10.93 9.35
C PRO A 111 18.83 -12.38 9.80
N MET A 112 18.97 -12.63 11.10
CA MET A 112 19.09 -13.99 11.65
C MET A 112 17.83 -14.83 11.37
N THR A 113 16.65 -14.23 11.48
CA THR A 113 15.38 -14.90 11.18
C THR A 113 15.20 -15.09 9.67
N CYS A 114 15.60 -14.11 8.85
CA CYS A 114 15.66 -14.27 7.39
C CYS A 114 16.58 -15.44 6.98
N LEU A 115 17.72 -15.59 7.64
CA LEU A 115 18.66 -16.69 7.39
C LEU A 115 18.05 -18.05 7.75
N LYS A 116 17.27 -18.14 8.83
CA LYS A 116 16.46 -19.32 9.18
C LYS A 116 15.35 -19.61 8.17
N LYS A 117 14.73 -18.56 7.60
CA LYS A 117 13.66 -18.69 6.59
C LYS A 117 14.19 -19.15 5.24
N HIS A 118 15.33 -18.62 4.81
CA HIS A 118 15.86 -18.75 3.44
C HIS A 118 17.06 -19.69 3.30
N ILE A 119 17.21 -20.66 4.21
CA ILE A 119 18.24 -21.72 4.14
C ILE A 119 18.41 -22.28 2.72
N THR A 120 17.30 -22.43 2.00
CA THR A 120 17.26 -22.98 0.64
C THR A 120 17.74 -22.00 -0.44
N ARG A 121 17.53 -20.68 -0.30
CA ARG A 121 17.92 -19.69 -1.33
C ARG A 121 19.35 -19.15 -1.16
N THR A 122 19.95 -19.33 0.01
CA THR A 122 21.29 -18.81 0.33
C THR A 122 22.39 -19.36 -0.58
N PHE A 123 22.21 -20.54 -1.18
CA PHE A 123 23.20 -21.15 -2.09
C PHE A 123 23.13 -20.63 -3.53
N ALA A 124 22.15 -19.80 -3.89
CA ALA A 124 22.07 -19.13 -5.19
C ALA A 124 23.02 -17.91 -5.31
N SER A 125 23.99 -17.76 -4.40
CA SER A 125 24.83 -16.57 -4.23
C SER A 125 25.92 -16.36 -5.30
N GLY A 126 25.79 -16.97 -6.48
CA GLY A 126 26.79 -16.89 -7.57
C GLY A 126 28.15 -17.52 -7.24
N LYS A 127 28.24 -18.31 -6.16
CA LYS A 127 29.45 -19.08 -5.81
C LYS A 127 29.44 -20.39 -6.59
N THR A 128 30.62 -20.89 -6.96
CA THR A 128 30.71 -22.13 -7.71
C THR A 128 30.27 -23.32 -6.86
N GLU A 129 29.54 -24.26 -7.48
CA GLU A 129 29.10 -25.51 -6.85
C GLU A 129 30.25 -26.22 -6.13
N LYS A 130 31.43 -26.24 -6.77
CA LYS A 130 32.66 -26.81 -6.20
C LYS A 130 33.05 -26.20 -4.85
N MET A 131 32.86 -24.89 -4.65
CA MET A 131 33.18 -24.22 -3.39
C MET A 131 32.18 -24.64 -2.30
N VAL A 132 30.89 -24.70 -2.62
CA VAL A 132 29.85 -25.14 -1.68
C VAL A 132 30.09 -26.59 -1.25
N MET A 133 30.38 -27.48 -2.21
CA MET A 133 30.73 -28.88 -1.93
C MET A 133 31.98 -29.02 -1.06
N GLN A 134 32.99 -28.17 -1.27
CA GLN A 134 34.18 -28.16 -0.42
C GLN A 134 33.85 -27.72 1.01
N CYS A 135 33.04 -26.68 1.20
CA CYS A 135 32.61 -26.25 2.53
C CYS A 135 31.78 -27.33 3.25
N LEU A 136 30.90 -28.04 2.53
CA LEU A 136 30.16 -29.18 3.08
C LEU A 136 31.10 -30.30 3.54
N LYS A 137 32.09 -30.63 2.70
CA LYS A 137 33.12 -31.62 3.04
C LYS A 137 33.92 -31.22 4.29
N ASP A 138 34.30 -29.95 4.39
CA ASP A 138 35.06 -29.43 5.52
C ASP A 138 34.25 -29.46 6.83
N LEU A 139 32.91 -29.36 6.74
CA LEU A 139 31.99 -29.55 7.86
C LEU A 139 31.67 -31.02 8.17
N GLY A 140 32.25 -31.96 7.41
CA GLY A 140 32.03 -33.39 7.58
C GLY A 140 30.71 -33.89 6.99
N PHE A 141 30.05 -33.10 6.14
CA PHE A 141 28.88 -33.55 5.41
C PHE A 141 29.26 -34.34 4.15
N PRO A 142 28.38 -35.25 3.70
CA PRO A 142 28.46 -35.82 2.36
C PRO A 142 28.55 -34.72 1.29
N SER A 143 29.41 -34.90 0.30
CA SER A 143 29.79 -33.86 -0.67
C SER A 143 29.90 -34.38 -2.11
N GLY A 144 29.45 -35.60 -2.36
CA GLY A 144 29.28 -36.14 -3.71
C GLY A 144 28.04 -35.57 -4.39
N LYS A 145 28.03 -35.53 -5.73
CA LYS A 145 26.95 -34.92 -6.53
C LYS A 145 25.56 -35.54 -6.25
N ASN A 146 25.50 -36.78 -5.79
CA ASN A 146 24.27 -37.52 -5.49
C ASN A 146 24.19 -37.93 -4.01
N ASP A 147 25.01 -37.34 -3.14
CA ASP A 147 25.01 -37.73 -1.73
C ASP A 147 23.84 -37.07 -0.99
N GLU A 148 23.21 -37.84 -0.11
CA GLU A 148 22.11 -37.35 0.72
C GLU A 148 22.64 -36.87 2.08
N ILE A 149 22.23 -35.68 2.53
CA ILE A 149 22.51 -35.25 3.91
C ILE A 149 21.32 -35.64 4.77
N GLU A 150 21.58 -36.51 5.75
CA GLU A 150 20.57 -36.89 6.72
C GLU A 150 19.99 -35.68 7.41
N ALA A 151 18.68 -35.71 7.48
CA ALA A 151 17.88 -34.67 8.02
C ALA A 151 18.41 -34.21 9.39
N ASP A 152 18.34 -35.07 10.41
CA ASP A 152 18.70 -34.74 11.79
C ASP A 152 20.14 -34.24 11.98
N ALA A 153 21.03 -34.52 11.02
CA ALA A 153 22.42 -34.07 11.06
C ALA A 153 22.60 -32.61 10.64
N PHE A 154 21.74 -32.08 9.77
CA PHE A 154 21.92 -30.73 9.21
C PHE A 154 21.26 -29.66 10.08
N THR A 155 21.73 -29.48 11.32
CA THR A 155 21.21 -28.49 12.30
C THR A 155 21.38 -27.02 11.89
N PHE A 156 20.58 -26.09 12.46
CA PHE A 156 20.70 -24.66 12.13
C PHE A 156 22.09 -24.13 12.44
N GLU A 157 22.71 -24.61 13.52
CA GLU A 157 24.09 -24.25 13.86
C GLU A 157 25.07 -24.72 12.78
N LYS A 158 24.89 -25.91 12.23
CA LYS A 158 25.68 -26.41 11.09
C LYS A 158 25.47 -25.59 9.82
N PHE A 159 24.23 -25.18 9.55
CA PHE A 159 23.94 -24.27 8.45
C PHE A 159 24.57 -22.88 8.66
N TYR A 160 24.54 -22.36 9.88
CA TYR A 160 25.12 -21.07 10.21
C TYR A 160 26.65 -21.09 10.10
N GLU A 161 27.32 -22.18 10.50
CA GLU A 161 28.74 -22.42 10.22
C GLU A 161 29.01 -22.42 8.71
N LEU A 162 28.21 -23.16 7.94
CA LEU A 162 28.31 -23.21 6.47
C LEU A 162 28.12 -21.84 5.82
N TYR A 163 27.17 -21.05 6.30
CA TYR A 163 26.90 -19.69 5.82
C TYR A 163 28.15 -18.81 5.94
N HIS A 164 28.82 -18.81 7.09
CA HIS A 164 30.03 -18.02 7.30
C HIS A 164 31.24 -18.54 6.50
N MET A 165 31.29 -19.84 6.20
CA MET A 165 32.31 -20.39 5.30
C MET A 165 32.10 -19.94 3.84
N ILE A 166 30.86 -19.90 3.38
CA ILE A 166 30.52 -19.50 1.99
C ILE A 166 30.60 -17.98 1.81
N CYS A 167 30.15 -17.25 2.82
CA CYS A 167 30.05 -15.79 2.84
C CYS A 167 30.81 -15.21 4.04
N PRO A 168 32.16 -15.26 4.03
CA PRO A 168 32.96 -14.72 5.13
C PRO A 168 32.73 -13.22 5.29
N ARG A 169 32.54 -12.78 6.53
CA ARG A 169 32.24 -11.39 6.90
C ARG A 169 33.49 -10.62 7.33
N SER A 170 34.42 -10.42 6.41
CA SER A 170 35.67 -9.69 6.65
C SER A 170 35.44 -8.25 7.13
N ASP A 171 34.34 -7.65 6.70
CA ASP A 171 33.86 -6.34 7.15
C ASP A 171 33.52 -6.32 8.65
N ILE A 172 32.82 -7.34 9.15
CA ILE A 172 32.53 -7.49 10.58
C ILE A 172 33.81 -7.84 11.35
N GLU A 173 34.69 -8.67 10.79
CA GLU A 173 35.98 -8.98 11.42
C GLU A 173 36.85 -7.74 11.66
N GLU A 174 36.91 -6.84 10.68
CA GLU A 174 37.67 -5.59 10.79
C GLU A 174 37.07 -4.67 11.87
N LEU A 175 35.75 -4.51 11.86
CA LEU A 175 35.03 -3.77 12.90
C LEU A 175 35.25 -4.37 14.30
N PHE A 176 35.18 -5.70 14.41
CA PHE A 176 35.42 -6.40 15.68
C PHE A 176 36.84 -6.14 16.18
N LYS A 177 37.85 -6.19 15.31
CA LYS A 177 39.26 -5.89 15.66
C LYS A 177 39.44 -4.44 16.10
N GLU A 178 38.74 -3.49 15.48
CA GLU A 178 38.74 -2.08 15.91
C GLU A 178 38.24 -1.95 17.36
N ILE A 179 37.08 -2.53 17.67
CA ILE A 179 36.45 -2.43 19.00
C ILE A 179 37.27 -3.19 20.05
N SER A 180 37.70 -4.41 19.72
CA SER A 180 38.42 -5.30 20.63
C SER A 180 39.87 -4.86 20.87
N ARG A 181 40.39 -3.95 20.04
CA ARG A 181 41.82 -3.57 19.97
C ARG A 181 42.69 -4.79 19.66
N SER A 182 42.30 -5.52 18.63
CA SER A 182 42.94 -6.76 18.13
C SER A 182 42.94 -7.94 19.11
N LYS A 183 42.09 -7.90 20.14
CA LYS A 183 41.81 -9.08 20.99
C LYS A 183 40.78 -9.98 20.31
N ASN A 184 40.72 -11.23 20.76
CA ASN A 184 39.70 -12.19 20.31
C ASN A 184 38.35 -12.05 21.05
N TYR A 185 38.18 -11.03 21.89
CA TYR A 185 36.95 -10.72 22.61
C TYR A 185 36.73 -9.21 22.76
N ILE A 186 35.47 -8.80 22.86
CA ILE A 186 35.03 -7.46 23.28
C ILE A 186 34.58 -7.57 24.75
N THR A 187 35.07 -6.68 25.61
CA THR A 187 34.60 -6.59 27.00
C THR A 187 33.30 -5.81 27.10
N SER A 188 32.51 -6.03 28.17
CA SER A 188 31.28 -5.27 28.44
C SER A 188 31.47 -3.74 28.32
N ASN A 189 32.54 -3.18 28.87
CA ASN A 189 32.81 -1.73 28.74
C ASN A 189 33.10 -1.29 27.31
N GLN A 190 33.90 -2.07 26.55
CA GLN A 190 34.15 -1.76 25.13
C GLN A 190 32.86 -1.82 24.31
N PHE A 191 31.97 -2.77 24.61
CA PHE A 191 30.66 -2.85 23.97
C PHE A 191 29.77 -1.66 24.31
N VAL A 192 29.73 -1.23 25.58
CA VAL A 192 28.98 -0.03 26.02
C VAL A 192 29.47 1.22 25.28
N ASP A 193 30.78 1.43 25.23
CA ASP A 193 31.39 2.59 24.56
C ASP A 193 31.03 2.59 23.07
N TRP A 194 31.23 1.46 22.40
CA TRP A 194 30.89 1.30 20.99
C TRP A 194 29.39 1.48 20.71
N TYR A 195 28.52 0.90 21.55
CA TYR A 195 27.07 0.98 21.37
C TYR A 195 26.61 2.44 21.44
N ASN A 196 27.03 3.16 22.48
CA ASN A 196 26.59 4.54 22.70
C ASN A 196 27.18 5.53 21.69
N ASP A 197 28.37 5.26 21.16
CA ASP A 197 29.04 6.12 20.17
C ASP A 197 28.62 5.81 18.73
N ARG A 198 28.50 4.52 18.37
CA ARG A 198 28.34 4.08 16.98
C ARG A 198 26.96 3.57 16.62
N GLN A 199 26.20 3.00 17.56
CA GLN A 199 24.87 2.42 17.30
C GLN A 199 23.72 3.36 17.67
N ARG A 200 23.93 4.24 18.65
CA ARG A 200 22.90 5.17 19.10
C ARG A 200 22.77 6.36 18.15
N ASP A 201 21.55 6.66 17.72
CA ASP A 201 21.26 7.92 17.03
C ASP A 201 21.46 9.12 17.99
N PRO A 202 22.36 10.07 17.70
CA PRO A 202 22.67 11.19 18.59
C PRO A 202 21.50 12.17 18.77
N ARG A 203 20.48 12.11 17.92
CA ARG A 203 19.28 12.98 17.99
C ARG A 203 18.27 12.51 19.04
N LEU A 204 18.40 11.28 19.53
CA LEU A 204 17.44 10.71 20.48
C LEU A 204 17.59 11.33 21.85
N ASN A 205 16.45 11.62 22.48
CA ASN A 205 16.40 12.14 23.85
C ASN A 205 16.91 11.09 24.85
N GLU A 206 17.85 11.48 25.72
CA GLU A 206 18.53 10.59 26.67
C GLU A 206 17.64 10.06 27.79
N ILE A 207 16.52 10.71 28.08
CA ILE A 207 15.57 10.27 29.12
C ILE A 207 14.63 9.21 28.54
N LEU A 208 14.12 9.43 27.33
CA LEU A 208 13.24 8.49 26.64
C LEU A 208 14.01 7.28 26.08
N PHE A 209 15.24 7.51 25.61
CA PHE A 209 16.14 6.51 25.05
C PHE A 209 17.47 6.53 25.83
N PRO A 210 17.50 5.89 27.02
CA PRO A 210 18.66 5.89 27.88
C PRO A 210 19.86 5.22 27.22
N PHE A 211 21.06 5.69 27.56
CA PHE A 211 22.30 5.07 27.11
C PHE A 211 22.39 3.60 27.54
N CYS A 212 23.03 2.79 26.70
CA CYS A 212 23.43 1.45 27.08
C CYS A 212 24.36 1.54 28.28
N ASN A 213 24.09 0.71 29.28
CA ASN A 213 24.87 0.61 30.51
C ASN A 213 25.46 -0.80 30.62
N PRO A 214 26.43 -1.02 31.53
CA PRO A 214 27.09 -2.32 31.67
C PRO A 214 26.12 -3.48 31.91
N LYS A 215 25.01 -3.26 32.63
CA LYS A 215 24.00 -4.30 32.88
C LYS A 215 23.25 -4.69 31.60
N ARG A 216 22.93 -3.71 30.74
CA ARG A 216 22.32 -3.97 29.43
C ARG A 216 23.30 -4.69 28.52
N ALA A 217 24.56 -4.26 28.46
CA ALA A 217 25.61 -4.93 27.70
C ALA A 217 25.78 -6.39 28.15
N GLN A 218 25.85 -6.65 29.47
CA GLN A 218 25.91 -8.02 30.01
C GLN A 218 24.73 -8.89 29.56
N THR A 219 23.52 -8.33 29.55
CA THR A 219 22.33 -9.05 29.09
C THR A 219 22.43 -9.43 27.61
N ILE A 220 22.91 -8.51 26.77
CA ILE A 220 23.15 -8.75 25.34
C ILE A 220 24.23 -9.83 25.16
N ILE A 221 25.36 -9.71 25.86
CA ILE A 221 26.46 -10.68 25.77
C ILE A 221 25.96 -12.07 26.18
N TYR A 222 25.25 -12.18 27.30
CA TYR A 222 24.70 -13.46 27.77
C TYR A 222 23.73 -14.09 26.75
N GLN A 223 22.96 -13.27 26.03
CA GLN A 223 21.97 -13.71 25.06
C GLN A 223 22.59 -14.21 23.74
N TYR A 224 23.67 -13.59 23.27
CA TYR A 224 24.23 -13.86 21.94
C TYR A 224 25.56 -14.60 21.93
N GLU A 225 26.33 -14.55 23.02
CA GLU A 225 27.52 -15.38 23.14
C GLU A 225 27.12 -16.87 23.21
N VAL A 226 27.93 -17.74 22.62
CA VAL A 226 27.70 -19.18 22.63
C VAL A 226 28.70 -19.89 23.55
N ASP A 227 29.92 -19.36 23.65
CA ASP A 227 30.97 -19.91 24.49
C ASP A 227 30.72 -19.61 25.99
N GLU A 228 30.54 -20.67 26.79
CA GLU A 228 30.24 -20.56 28.22
C GLU A 228 31.39 -19.95 29.05
N GLU A 229 32.64 -20.11 28.63
CA GLU A 229 33.78 -19.45 29.28
C GLU A 229 33.70 -17.94 29.05
N PHE A 230 33.40 -17.53 27.82
CA PHE A 230 33.28 -16.11 27.45
C PHE A 230 32.07 -15.47 28.13
N LYS A 231 30.92 -16.17 28.19
CA LYS A 231 29.75 -15.74 28.98
C LYS A 231 30.11 -15.49 30.44
N SER A 232 30.82 -16.43 31.07
CA SER A 232 31.19 -16.32 32.49
C SER A 232 32.10 -15.12 32.79
N LYS A 233 32.84 -14.65 31.77
CA LYS A 233 33.77 -13.52 31.85
C LYS A 233 33.18 -12.22 31.31
N GLU A 234 31.92 -12.22 30.88
CA GLU A 234 31.26 -11.08 30.22
C GLU A 234 32.03 -10.61 28.97
N TRP A 235 32.54 -11.57 28.21
CA TRP A 235 33.27 -11.38 26.97
C TRP A 235 32.40 -11.76 25.78
N LEU A 236 32.48 -10.96 24.72
CA LEU A 236 31.78 -11.21 23.46
C LEU A 236 32.79 -11.59 22.38
N SER A 237 32.66 -12.81 21.86
CA SER A 237 33.42 -13.33 20.73
C SER A 237 32.97 -12.69 19.41
N LEU A 238 33.74 -12.92 18.34
CA LEU A 238 33.35 -12.49 16.99
C LEU A 238 32.01 -13.12 16.59
N ASP A 239 31.79 -14.41 16.91
CA ASP A 239 30.51 -15.07 16.58
C ASP A 239 29.35 -14.45 17.36
N GLY A 240 29.51 -14.26 18.68
CA GLY A 240 28.49 -13.59 19.49
C GLY A 240 28.19 -12.18 19.00
N PHE A 241 29.21 -11.45 18.54
CA PHE A 241 29.03 -10.12 17.94
C PHE A 241 28.27 -10.18 16.61
N CYS A 242 28.59 -11.13 15.71
CA CYS A 242 27.85 -11.38 14.48
C CYS A 242 26.37 -11.70 14.77
N ARG A 243 26.10 -12.56 15.75
CA ARG A 243 24.73 -12.93 16.16
C ARG A 243 23.96 -11.72 16.68
N TYR A 244 24.59 -10.87 17.49
CA TYR A 244 24.01 -9.61 17.95
C TYR A 244 23.67 -8.68 16.77
N LEU A 245 24.61 -8.44 15.84
CA LEU A 245 24.40 -7.54 14.70
C LEU A 245 23.26 -8.01 13.79
N MET A 246 23.02 -9.32 13.71
CA MET A 246 21.95 -9.93 12.92
C MET A 246 20.62 -10.10 13.68
N SER A 247 20.51 -9.60 14.91
CA SER A 247 19.35 -9.79 15.78
C SER A 247 18.37 -8.61 15.77
N ASP A 248 17.18 -8.80 16.35
CA ASP A 248 16.18 -7.74 16.52
C ASP A 248 16.65 -6.61 17.47
N GLU A 249 17.63 -6.88 18.33
CA GLU A 249 18.25 -5.86 19.20
C GLU A 249 19.13 -4.86 18.43
N ASN A 250 19.46 -5.18 17.17
CA ASN A 250 20.23 -4.34 16.25
C ASN A 250 19.43 -4.04 14.97
N ALA A 251 18.10 -3.95 15.08
CA ALA A 251 17.24 -3.60 13.97
C ALA A 251 17.56 -2.18 13.44
N PRO A 252 17.57 -1.97 12.10
CA PRO A 252 17.83 -0.65 11.51
C PRO A 252 16.67 0.34 11.72
N VAL A 253 15.55 -0.12 12.29
CA VAL A 253 14.33 0.63 12.54
C VAL A 253 13.82 0.36 13.94
N PHE A 254 13.05 1.30 14.48
CA PHE A 254 12.30 1.11 15.73
C PHE A 254 11.16 0.13 15.50
N LEU A 255 11.27 -1.09 16.04
CA LEU A 255 10.28 -2.15 15.86
C LEU A 255 8.90 -1.79 16.45
N ASP A 256 8.87 -0.95 17.48
CA ASP A 256 7.65 -0.38 18.08
C ASP A 256 6.95 0.65 17.18
N ARG A 257 7.68 1.22 16.21
CA ARG A 257 7.16 2.19 15.22
C ARG A 257 6.77 1.56 13.89
N LEU A 258 6.80 0.22 13.80
CA LEU A 258 6.22 -0.51 12.67
C LEU A 258 4.68 -0.54 12.75
N ASP A 259 4.17 -0.48 13.97
CA ASP A 259 2.76 -0.22 14.27
C ASP A 259 2.45 1.28 14.19
N ILE A 260 1.16 1.63 14.15
CA ILE A 260 0.72 3.03 14.15
C ILE A 260 1.05 3.67 15.49
N TYR A 261 1.94 4.64 15.46
CA TYR A 261 2.41 5.39 16.64
C TYR A 261 2.13 6.90 16.52
N GLN A 262 1.70 7.35 15.34
CA GLN A 262 1.35 8.73 15.09
C GLN A 262 0.06 9.09 15.83
N ASP A 263 -0.08 10.36 16.21
CA ASP A 263 -1.35 10.91 16.65
C ASP A 263 -2.34 10.86 15.46
N MET A 264 -3.45 10.13 15.60
CA MET A 264 -4.48 9.95 14.58
C MET A 264 -5.72 10.83 14.81
N ASP A 265 -5.64 11.77 15.76
CA ASP A 265 -6.72 12.69 16.15
C ASP A 265 -6.57 14.12 15.59
N GLN A 266 -5.53 14.39 14.78
CA GLN A 266 -5.39 15.65 14.05
C GLN A 266 -6.37 15.72 12.86
N PRO A 267 -6.67 16.91 12.31
CA PRO A 267 -7.47 17.04 11.09
C PRO A 267 -6.91 16.23 9.92
N LEU A 268 -7.79 15.68 9.07
CA LEU A 268 -7.38 14.83 7.95
C LEU A 268 -6.37 15.49 6.99
N SER A 269 -6.41 16.83 6.82
CA SER A 269 -5.46 17.57 5.98
C SER A 269 -4.03 17.61 6.53
N HIS A 270 -3.79 17.18 7.77
CA HIS A 270 -2.45 17.13 8.38
C HIS A 270 -1.67 15.84 8.07
N TYR A 271 -2.25 14.91 7.31
CA TYR A 271 -1.65 13.61 7.03
C TYR A 271 -1.26 13.46 5.56
N TYR A 272 -0.11 12.84 5.32
CA TYR A 272 0.16 12.27 4.00
C TYR A 272 -0.70 11.02 3.80
N ILE A 273 -1.56 11.06 2.79
CA ILE A 273 -2.46 9.96 2.46
C ILE A 273 -1.91 9.22 1.24
N ASN A 274 -1.62 7.93 1.41
CA ASN A 274 -1.21 7.07 0.29
C ASN A 274 -2.32 7.03 -0.78
N SER A 275 -2.01 7.51 -1.98
CA SER A 275 -2.98 7.81 -3.02
C SER A 275 -2.58 7.19 -4.36
N SER A 276 -3.55 6.63 -5.09
CA SER A 276 -3.38 6.00 -6.39
C SER A 276 -4.10 6.82 -7.47
N HIS A 277 -3.36 7.15 -8.51
CA HIS A 277 -3.88 7.81 -9.73
C HIS A 277 -4.22 6.75 -10.79
N ASN A 278 -5.33 6.93 -11.49
CA ASN A 278 -5.87 6.01 -12.50
C ASN A 278 -5.81 4.54 -12.06
N THR A 279 -6.32 4.27 -10.86
CA THR A 279 -6.19 2.98 -10.14
C THR A 279 -6.61 1.78 -10.98
N TYR A 280 -7.54 1.94 -11.91
CA TYR A 280 -8.05 0.87 -12.76
C TYR A 280 -7.02 0.33 -13.76
N LEU A 281 -6.00 1.11 -14.15
CA LEU A 281 -5.03 0.72 -15.17
C LEU A 281 -3.96 -0.22 -14.62
N THR A 282 -3.69 -1.33 -15.33
CA THR A 282 -2.60 -2.27 -14.98
C THR A 282 -1.27 -1.93 -15.65
N GLY A 283 -1.20 -0.84 -16.42
CA GLY A 283 -0.05 -0.56 -17.28
C GLY A 283 -0.16 0.80 -17.97
N ARG A 284 -0.07 0.83 -19.30
CA ARG A 284 0.01 2.07 -20.09
C ARG A 284 -1.25 2.94 -19.97
N GLN A 285 -1.06 4.26 -20.11
CA GLN A 285 -2.14 5.25 -20.15
C GLN A 285 -2.96 5.17 -21.45
N PHE A 286 -2.36 4.71 -22.55
CA PHE A 286 -3.02 4.50 -23.84
C PHE A 286 -3.01 3.03 -24.23
N GLY A 287 -4.17 2.51 -24.68
CA GLY A 287 -4.32 1.10 -25.05
C GLY A 287 -4.15 0.13 -23.88
N GLY A 288 -4.15 0.64 -22.64
CA GLY A 288 -3.94 -0.14 -21.42
C GLY A 288 -5.12 -1.03 -21.07
N LYS A 289 -4.85 -2.06 -20.27
CA LYS A 289 -5.90 -2.91 -19.70
C LYS A 289 -6.38 -2.30 -18.38
N SER A 290 -7.69 -2.13 -18.26
CA SER A 290 -8.36 -1.81 -17.00
C SER A 290 -8.72 -3.10 -16.25
N SER A 291 -8.61 -3.10 -14.92
CA SER A 291 -8.84 -4.28 -14.10
C SER A 291 -9.46 -3.93 -12.75
N VAL A 292 -10.53 -4.65 -12.40
CA VAL A 292 -11.16 -4.59 -11.08
C VAL A 292 -10.19 -5.05 -9.98
N GLU A 293 -9.29 -6.00 -10.28
CA GLU A 293 -8.34 -6.52 -9.30
C GLU A 293 -7.35 -5.44 -8.82
N MET A 294 -7.05 -4.42 -9.63
CA MET A 294 -6.14 -3.35 -9.21
C MET A 294 -6.65 -2.63 -7.97
N TYR A 295 -7.96 -2.37 -7.88
CA TYR A 295 -8.57 -1.78 -6.69
C TYR A 295 -8.35 -2.63 -5.44
N ARG A 296 -8.45 -3.96 -5.57
CA ARG A 296 -8.16 -4.88 -4.45
C ARG A 296 -6.71 -4.75 -4.03
N GLN A 297 -5.79 -4.89 -4.98
CA GLN A 297 -4.34 -4.91 -4.71
C GLN A 297 -3.85 -3.60 -4.11
N VAL A 298 -4.27 -2.43 -4.62
CA VAL A 298 -3.84 -1.15 -4.05
C VAL A 298 -4.39 -0.92 -2.63
N LEU A 299 -5.63 -1.33 -2.36
CA LEU A 299 -6.24 -1.19 -1.03
C LEU A 299 -5.57 -2.14 -0.03
N LEU A 300 -5.27 -3.37 -0.44
CA LEU A 300 -4.53 -4.35 0.37
C LEU A 300 -3.10 -3.87 0.67
N ALA A 301 -2.45 -3.20 -0.28
CA ALA A 301 -1.16 -2.52 -0.09
C ALA A 301 -1.24 -1.26 0.79
N GLY A 302 -2.41 -0.90 1.31
CA GLY A 302 -2.59 0.21 2.25
C GLY A 302 -2.91 1.56 1.60
N CYS A 303 -3.16 1.62 0.29
CA CYS A 303 -3.61 2.85 -0.37
C CYS A 303 -4.97 3.30 0.20
N ARG A 304 -5.15 4.60 0.46
CA ARG A 304 -6.33 5.19 1.11
C ARG A 304 -7.06 6.23 0.24
N CYS A 305 -6.54 6.58 -0.93
CA CYS A 305 -7.25 7.39 -1.91
C CYS A 305 -7.11 6.73 -3.28
N ILE A 306 -8.23 6.40 -3.92
CA ILE A 306 -8.26 5.67 -5.20
C ILE A 306 -9.15 6.38 -6.21
N GLU A 307 -8.81 6.25 -7.49
CA GLU A 307 -9.44 7.00 -8.57
C GLU A 307 -10.37 6.14 -9.43
N LEU A 308 -11.51 6.71 -9.82
CA LEU A 308 -12.56 6.08 -10.61
C LEU A 308 -13.02 7.03 -11.72
N ASP A 309 -12.55 6.79 -12.95
CA ASP A 309 -12.95 7.55 -14.13
C ASP A 309 -14.26 6.99 -14.67
N CYS A 310 -15.38 7.60 -14.27
CA CYS A 310 -16.72 7.09 -14.51
C CYS A 310 -17.25 7.61 -15.85
N TRP A 311 -17.60 6.71 -16.76
CA TRP A 311 -18.16 7.04 -18.07
C TRP A 311 -19.51 6.36 -18.30
N ASP A 312 -20.36 6.97 -19.13
CA ASP A 312 -21.61 6.36 -19.56
C ASP A 312 -21.34 5.05 -20.33
N GLY A 313 -21.93 3.96 -19.86
CA GLY A 313 -21.94 2.71 -20.62
C GLY A 313 -22.94 2.76 -21.77
N LYS A 314 -22.55 2.16 -22.90
CA LYS A 314 -23.33 2.16 -24.16
C LYS A 314 -24.16 0.89 -24.39
N GLY A 315 -24.16 -0.04 -23.44
CA GLY A 315 -24.94 -1.28 -23.52
C GLY A 315 -26.44 -1.02 -23.38
N GLU A 316 -27.26 -2.03 -23.70
CA GLU A 316 -28.73 -1.95 -23.58
C GLU A 316 -29.18 -1.61 -22.16
N ASP A 317 -28.48 -2.15 -21.16
CA ASP A 317 -28.77 -1.91 -19.74
C ASP A 317 -28.27 -0.53 -19.24
N GLN A 318 -27.54 0.24 -20.06
CA GLN A 318 -26.94 1.54 -19.69
C GLN A 318 -26.18 1.48 -18.35
N GLU A 319 -25.31 0.49 -18.20
CA GLU A 319 -24.52 0.27 -16.98
C GLU A 319 -23.25 1.13 -16.99
N PRO A 320 -22.98 1.95 -15.96
CA PRO A 320 -21.80 2.81 -15.93
C PRO A 320 -20.51 1.99 -15.91
N ILE A 321 -19.50 2.52 -16.59
CA ILE A 321 -18.20 1.88 -16.77
C ILE A 321 -17.07 2.75 -16.22
N ILE A 322 -15.91 2.13 -16.01
CA ILE A 322 -14.64 2.80 -15.70
C ILE A 322 -13.65 2.53 -16.83
N THR A 323 -13.05 3.59 -17.35
CA THR A 323 -12.07 3.54 -18.44
C THR A 323 -11.34 4.87 -18.56
N HIS A 324 -10.16 4.87 -19.19
CA HIS A 324 -9.50 6.12 -19.59
C HIS A 324 -10.12 6.59 -20.90
N GLY A 325 -10.98 7.61 -20.82
CA GLY A 325 -11.79 8.08 -21.94
C GLY A 325 -10.95 8.43 -23.17
N LYS A 326 -11.41 8.05 -24.36
CA LYS A 326 -10.73 8.33 -25.66
C LYS A 326 -9.28 7.83 -25.78
N ALA A 327 -8.78 7.04 -24.83
CA ALA A 327 -7.40 6.53 -24.80
C ALA A 327 -7.25 5.07 -25.26
N MET A 328 -8.32 4.46 -25.82
CA MET A 328 -8.36 3.07 -26.28
C MET A 328 -8.08 2.01 -25.20
N CYS A 329 -8.28 2.35 -23.92
CA CYS A 329 -8.21 1.38 -22.82
C CYS A 329 -9.43 0.46 -22.80
N THR A 330 -9.31 -0.69 -22.13
CA THR A 330 -10.47 -1.60 -21.96
C THR A 330 -11.41 -1.08 -20.88
N ASP A 331 -12.70 -1.42 -20.99
CA ASP A 331 -13.70 -0.99 -20.01
C ASP A 331 -13.90 -2.04 -18.91
N ILE A 332 -14.13 -1.58 -17.68
CA ILE A 332 -14.62 -2.42 -16.57
C ILE A 332 -15.90 -1.81 -16.01
N LEU A 333 -16.73 -2.60 -15.34
CA LEU A 333 -18.01 -2.14 -14.83
C LEU A 333 -17.82 -1.46 -13.47
N PHE A 334 -18.46 -0.30 -13.29
CA PHE A 334 -18.40 0.45 -12.04
C PHE A 334 -18.89 -0.41 -10.84
N ARG A 335 -20.00 -1.14 -11.03
CA ARG A 335 -20.56 -2.01 -9.99
C ARG A 335 -19.56 -3.03 -9.45
N ASP A 336 -18.77 -3.65 -10.34
CA ASP A 336 -17.82 -4.71 -9.97
C ASP A 336 -16.65 -4.11 -9.17
N VAL A 337 -16.28 -2.88 -9.49
CA VAL A 337 -15.29 -2.09 -8.74
C VAL A 337 -15.80 -1.73 -7.35
N ILE A 338 -17.05 -1.32 -7.19
CA ILE A 338 -17.62 -1.05 -5.85
C ILE A 338 -17.66 -2.31 -4.99
N TYR A 339 -18.01 -3.48 -5.55
CA TYR A 339 -17.90 -4.75 -4.82
C TYR A 339 -16.47 -5.07 -4.41
N ALA A 340 -15.50 -4.83 -5.29
CA ALA A 340 -14.09 -5.00 -4.96
C ALA A 340 -13.64 -4.10 -3.80
N ILE A 341 -14.04 -2.84 -3.82
CA ILE A 341 -13.75 -1.87 -2.75
C ILE A 341 -14.38 -2.31 -1.44
N ARG A 342 -15.66 -2.71 -1.43
CA ARG A 342 -16.33 -3.23 -0.23
C ARG A 342 -15.54 -4.36 0.42
N ASP A 343 -15.03 -5.29 -0.40
CA ASP A 343 -14.36 -6.49 0.09
C ASP A 343 -12.96 -6.22 0.66
N THR A 344 -12.27 -5.16 0.20
CA THR A 344 -10.85 -4.93 0.51
C THR A 344 -10.52 -3.62 1.22
N ALA A 345 -11.44 -2.64 1.25
CA ALA A 345 -11.19 -1.30 1.78
C ALA A 345 -10.56 -1.30 3.17
N PHE A 346 -11.04 -2.18 4.07
CA PHE A 346 -10.61 -2.21 5.47
C PHE A 346 -9.92 -3.50 5.91
N VAL A 347 -9.34 -4.25 4.97
CA VAL A 347 -8.71 -5.55 5.28
C VAL A 347 -7.37 -5.37 5.98
N THR A 348 -6.52 -4.45 5.49
CA THR A 348 -5.17 -4.20 6.03
C THR A 348 -5.05 -2.90 6.82
N SER A 349 -6.07 -2.05 6.78
CA SER A 349 -6.09 -0.75 7.46
C SER A 349 -7.53 -0.30 7.73
N GLU A 350 -7.84 0.12 8.95
CA GLU A 350 -9.19 0.56 9.34
C GLU A 350 -9.44 2.05 9.07
N TRP A 351 -8.42 2.80 8.63
CA TRP A 351 -8.50 4.23 8.37
C TRP A 351 -9.31 4.55 7.11
N PRO A 352 -9.88 5.77 7.01
CA PRO A 352 -10.80 6.13 5.93
C PRO A 352 -10.22 5.94 4.54
N VAL A 353 -11.12 5.65 3.59
CA VAL A 353 -10.81 5.56 2.16
C VAL A 353 -11.53 6.69 1.41
N ILE A 354 -10.84 7.37 0.50
CA ILE A 354 -11.39 8.41 -0.37
C ILE A 354 -11.53 7.84 -1.79
N LEU A 355 -12.73 7.93 -2.36
CA LEU A 355 -13.00 7.59 -3.75
C LEU A 355 -13.01 8.88 -4.58
N SER A 356 -11.97 9.11 -5.38
CA SER A 356 -11.86 10.24 -6.32
C SER A 356 -12.59 9.90 -7.61
N PHE A 357 -13.76 10.51 -7.83
CA PHE A 357 -14.53 10.30 -9.07
C PHE A 357 -14.13 11.35 -10.10
N GLU A 358 -13.63 10.90 -11.25
CA GLU A 358 -13.61 11.70 -12.47
C GLU A 358 -14.89 11.39 -13.26
N ASN A 359 -15.92 12.21 -13.04
CA ASN A 359 -17.28 11.88 -13.47
C ASN A 359 -17.62 12.44 -14.85
N HIS A 360 -17.91 11.57 -15.81
CA HIS A 360 -18.36 11.88 -17.18
C HIS A 360 -19.73 11.29 -17.50
N CYS A 361 -20.45 10.79 -16.50
CA CYS A 361 -21.75 10.15 -16.67
C CYS A 361 -22.90 11.16 -16.83
N SER A 362 -23.93 10.77 -17.56
CA SER A 362 -25.25 11.40 -17.60
C SER A 362 -25.96 11.31 -16.24
N LYS A 363 -26.93 12.21 -15.95
CA LYS A 363 -27.69 12.20 -14.69
C LYS A 363 -28.30 10.81 -14.36
N PRO A 364 -28.94 10.08 -15.30
CA PRO A 364 -29.46 8.74 -15.00
C PRO A 364 -28.38 7.74 -14.58
N GLN A 365 -27.22 7.74 -15.24
CA GLN A 365 -26.13 6.84 -14.84
C GLN A 365 -25.42 7.31 -13.58
N GLN A 366 -25.33 8.61 -13.30
CA GLN A 366 -24.86 9.13 -12.01
C GLN A 366 -25.74 8.68 -10.84
N TYR A 367 -27.05 8.59 -11.04
CA TYR A 367 -27.94 8.00 -10.03
C TYR A 367 -27.60 6.52 -9.79
N LYS A 368 -27.30 5.75 -10.84
CA LYS A 368 -26.80 4.37 -10.69
C LYS A 368 -25.46 4.30 -9.94
N LEU A 369 -24.51 5.21 -10.23
CA LEU A 369 -23.24 5.29 -9.49
C LEU A 369 -23.52 5.45 -7.99
N ALA A 370 -24.37 6.42 -7.64
CA ALA A 370 -24.74 6.72 -6.27
C ALA A 370 -25.46 5.53 -5.59
N LYS A 371 -26.36 4.85 -6.31
CA LYS A 371 -27.05 3.66 -5.81
C LYS A 371 -26.14 2.47 -5.59
N TYR A 372 -25.19 2.21 -6.48
CA TYR A 372 -24.20 1.17 -6.24
C TYR A 372 -23.35 1.49 -5.01
N CYS A 373 -22.91 2.73 -4.82
CA CYS A 373 -22.21 3.12 -3.60
C CYS A 373 -23.07 2.91 -2.35
N GLU A 374 -24.32 3.39 -2.35
CA GLU A 374 -25.25 3.28 -1.22
C GLU A 374 -25.56 1.82 -0.86
N ASP A 375 -25.96 1.02 -1.85
CA ASP A 375 -26.47 -0.34 -1.64
C ASP A 375 -25.33 -1.33 -1.32
N VAL A 376 -24.15 -1.16 -1.93
CA VAL A 376 -23.03 -2.11 -1.78
C VAL A 376 -22.12 -1.76 -0.62
N LEU A 377 -21.80 -0.47 -0.40
CA LEU A 377 -20.93 -0.05 0.68
C LEU A 377 -21.67 0.11 2.01
N GLY A 378 -22.99 0.39 1.97
CA GLY A 378 -23.85 0.47 3.15
C GLY A 378 -23.27 1.39 4.22
N ASP A 379 -23.13 0.85 5.44
CA ASP A 379 -22.63 1.60 6.62
C ASP A 379 -21.18 2.10 6.47
N MET A 380 -20.39 1.54 5.54
CA MET A 380 -19.05 2.03 5.26
C MET A 380 -19.09 3.39 4.56
N LEU A 381 -20.12 3.67 3.75
CA LEU A 381 -20.24 4.92 3.03
C LEU A 381 -20.63 6.05 3.99
N LEU A 382 -19.86 7.13 3.99
CA LEU A 382 -20.20 8.34 4.72
C LEU A 382 -21.24 9.15 3.94
N MET A 383 -22.51 8.77 4.09
CA MET A 383 -23.65 9.42 3.42
C MET A 383 -23.87 10.87 3.87
N LYS A 384 -23.65 11.15 5.15
CA LYS A 384 -23.78 12.49 5.74
C LYS A 384 -22.57 12.75 6.62
N ALA A 385 -22.20 14.01 6.76
CA ALA A 385 -21.20 14.44 7.73
C ALA A 385 -21.62 14.11 9.20
N PHE A 386 -20.76 14.34 10.19
CA PHE A 386 -21.06 13.96 11.58
C PHE A 386 -21.82 15.05 12.36
N PRO A 387 -22.77 14.67 13.25
CA PRO A 387 -23.43 15.59 14.16
C PRO A 387 -22.53 16.29 15.15
N GLU A 388 -22.74 17.61 15.26
CA GLU A 388 -22.20 18.39 16.36
C GLU A 388 -22.81 17.88 17.68
N HIS A 389 -21.94 17.57 18.63
CA HIS A 389 -22.19 17.42 20.07
C HIS A 389 -23.57 16.90 20.53
N PRO A 390 -23.63 15.76 21.27
CA PRO A 390 -24.88 15.10 21.67
C PRO A 390 -25.86 15.89 22.58
N ASN A 391 -25.55 17.13 22.98
CA ASN A 391 -26.31 17.89 23.99
C ASN A 391 -27.17 19.06 23.46
N LYS A 392 -27.31 19.24 22.14
CA LYS A 392 -28.29 20.20 21.57
C LYS A 392 -29.37 19.49 20.73
N LEU A 393 -29.90 18.38 21.24
CA LEU A 393 -31.02 17.69 20.60
C LEU A 393 -32.30 17.78 21.45
N LYS A 394 -33.00 18.91 21.40
CA LYS A 394 -34.43 18.97 21.78
C LYS A 394 -35.15 19.94 20.85
N HIS A 395 -35.93 19.36 19.94
CA HIS A 395 -36.89 20.00 19.03
C HIS A 395 -36.33 20.57 17.72
N SER A 396 -36.13 19.71 16.72
CA SER A 396 -36.81 19.86 15.44
C SER A 396 -36.64 18.62 14.57
N VAL A 397 -37.74 18.15 14.00
CA VAL A 397 -37.78 17.16 12.93
C VAL A 397 -37.41 17.90 11.65
N GLY A 398 -36.18 17.75 11.16
CA GLY A 398 -35.74 18.35 9.90
C GLY A 398 -34.23 18.45 9.77
N PHE A 399 -33.68 17.84 8.71
CA PHE A 399 -32.35 18.06 8.13
C PHE A 399 -31.27 18.60 9.08
N GLU A 400 -30.53 17.69 9.72
CA GLU A 400 -29.29 18.03 10.42
C GLU A 400 -28.22 18.37 9.36
N ILE A 401 -27.94 19.65 9.20
CA ILE A 401 -26.87 20.18 8.35
C ILE A 401 -25.62 20.27 9.22
N PHE A 402 -24.66 19.41 8.94
CA PHE A 402 -23.32 19.48 9.52
C PHE A 402 -22.55 20.58 8.80
N ARG A 403 -21.83 21.42 9.56
CA ARG A 403 -21.21 22.64 9.05
C ARG A 403 -20.02 22.32 8.15
N LEU A 404 -20.29 22.11 6.87
CA LEU A 404 -19.35 22.43 5.79
C LEU A 404 -19.28 23.95 5.71
N GLU A 405 -18.64 24.55 6.70
CA GLU A 405 -18.49 26.00 6.84
C GLU A 405 -17.01 26.39 6.88
N PRO A 406 -16.69 27.63 6.47
CA PRO A 406 -15.36 28.21 6.66
C PRO A 406 -14.88 28.11 8.11
N GLY A 407 -13.61 27.75 8.30
CA GLY A 407 -12.92 27.67 9.58
C GLY A 407 -13.22 26.42 10.42
N VAL A 408 -14.07 25.51 9.94
CA VAL A 408 -14.28 24.21 10.59
C VAL A 408 -13.26 23.20 10.04
N PRO A 409 -12.33 22.68 10.85
CA PRO A 409 -11.32 21.73 10.38
C PRO A 409 -11.94 20.39 9.99
N LEU A 410 -11.24 19.64 9.14
CA LEU A 410 -11.63 18.28 8.79
C LEU A 410 -11.68 17.36 10.02
N PRO A 411 -12.61 16.39 10.06
CA PRO A 411 -12.58 15.36 11.09
C PRO A 411 -11.28 14.56 11.01
N SER A 412 -10.84 14.03 12.14
CA SER A 412 -9.63 13.22 12.21
C SER A 412 -9.82 11.84 11.59
N PRO A 413 -8.73 11.16 11.16
CA PRO A 413 -8.78 9.76 10.77
C PRO A 413 -9.50 8.86 11.79
N SER A 414 -9.28 9.06 13.10
CA SER A 414 -9.97 8.32 14.16
C SER A 414 -11.48 8.45 14.13
N LYS A 415 -11.99 9.66 13.84
CA LYS A 415 -13.45 9.88 13.71
C LYS A 415 -14.03 9.24 12.47
N LEU A 416 -13.21 9.00 11.45
CA LEU A 416 -13.59 8.43 10.16
C LEU A 416 -13.23 6.94 10.03
N LEU A 417 -12.98 6.24 11.13
CA LEU A 417 -12.68 4.81 11.10
C LEU A 417 -13.75 4.03 10.34
N LYS A 418 -13.29 3.19 9.41
CA LYS A 418 -14.10 2.35 8.51
C LYS A 418 -15.11 3.14 7.67
N LYS A 419 -14.80 4.41 7.37
CA LYS A 419 -15.61 5.26 6.48
C LYS A 419 -14.99 5.43 5.11
N ILE A 420 -15.86 5.44 4.10
CA ILE A 420 -15.56 5.72 2.71
C ILE A 420 -16.16 7.08 2.37
N LEU A 421 -15.32 7.99 1.87
CA LEU A 421 -15.69 9.33 1.45
C LEU A 421 -15.71 9.40 -0.07
N ILE A 422 -16.67 10.13 -0.64
CA ILE A 422 -16.71 10.40 -2.08
C ILE A 422 -16.15 11.79 -2.33
N LYS A 423 -15.10 11.85 -3.14
CA LYS A 423 -14.62 13.09 -3.76
C LYS A 423 -15.23 13.22 -5.15
N ASN A 424 -16.17 14.15 -5.29
CA ASN A 424 -16.81 14.48 -6.56
C ASN A 424 -17.31 15.94 -6.51
N LYS A 425 -17.68 16.53 -7.64
CA LYS A 425 -18.33 17.85 -7.64
C LYS A 425 -19.66 17.80 -6.87
N ARG A 426 -20.01 18.92 -6.22
CA ARG A 426 -21.24 19.10 -5.45
C ARG A 426 -22.04 20.28 -5.98
N LEU A 427 -23.36 20.16 -6.00
CA LEU A 427 -24.28 21.27 -6.31
C LEU A 427 -24.28 22.32 -5.20
N LYS A 428 -24.60 23.57 -5.54
CA LYS A 428 -24.87 24.62 -4.53
C LYS A 428 -26.01 24.17 -3.60
N PRO A 429 -25.96 24.43 -2.28
CA PRO A 429 -26.93 23.89 -1.31
C PRO A 429 -28.41 24.14 -1.66
N GLU A 430 -28.74 25.30 -2.22
CA GLU A 430 -30.11 25.67 -2.60
C GLU A 430 -30.60 24.85 -3.79
N VAL A 431 -29.71 24.63 -4.78
CA VAL A 431 -29.99 23.82 -5.97
C VAL A 431 -30.09 22.36 -5.60
N GLU A 432 -29.17 21.86 -4.77
CA GLU A 432 -29.17 20.50 -4.24
C GLU A 432 -30.50 20.19 -3.56
N LYS A 433 -30.91 21.04 -2.60
CA LYS A 433 -32.17 20.86 -1.87
C LYS A 433 -33.37 20.82 -2.79
N ARG A 434 -33.47 21.78 -3.73
CA ARG A 434 -34.59 21.87 -4.67
C ARG A 434 -34.65 20.66 -5.60
N GLN A 435 -33.53 20.29 -6.22
CA GLN A 435 -33.49 19.15 -7.15
C GLN A 435 -33.73 17.82 -6.42
N LEU A 436 -33.25 17.68 -5.17
CA LEU A 436 -33.52 16.49 -4.35
C LEU A 436 -35.02 16.39 -3.99
N GLU A 437 -35.67 17.51 -3.65
CA GLU A 437 -37.13 17.52 -3.39
C GLU A 437 -37.94 17.15 -4.64
N LEU A 438 -37.53 17.63 -5.82
CA LEU A 438 -38.15 17.26 -7.11
C LEU A 438 -37.96 15.77 -7.41
N PHE A 439 -36.77 15.24 -7.16
CA PHE A 439 -36.42 13.84 -7.37
C PHE A 439 -37.29 12.93 -6.49
N LEU A 440 -37.39 13.25 -5.20
CA LEU A 440 -38.22 12.50 -4.24
C LEU A 440 -39.72 12.57 -4.55
N LYS A 441 -40.17 13.59 -5.30
CA LYS A 441 -41.55 13.70 -5.80
C LYS A 441 -41.77 12.98 -7.14
N GLY A 442 -40.75 12.29 -7.68
CA GLY A 442 -40.82 11.61 -8.97
C GLY A 442 -40.78 12.55 -10.18
N GLN A 443 -40.33 13.80 -10.01
CA GLN A 443 -40.28 14.82 -11.07
C GLN A 443 -38.89 14.89 -11.73
N GLU A 444 -38.35 13.73 -12.13
CA GLU A 444 -36.99 13.61 -12.68
C GLU A 444 -36.78 14.38 -13.98
N GLN A 445 -37.83 14.47 -14.81
CA GLN A 445 -37.79 15.21 -16.08
C GLN A 445 -37.48 16.70 -15.87
N ALA A 446 -38.01 17.30 -14.80
CA ALA A 446 -37.74 18.71 -14.45
C ALA A 446 -36.27 18.93 -14.05
N ILE A 447 -35.61 17.91 -13.49
CA ILE A 447 -34.18 17.95 -13.11
C ILE A 447 -33.31 17.84 -14.37
N LEU A 448 -33.74 17.09 -15.38
CA LEU A 448 -33.01 16.94 -16.65
C LEU A 448 -33.12 18.20 -17.52
N GLU A 449 -34.22 18.93 -17.43
CA GLU A 449 -34.50 20.15 -18.21
C GLU A 449 -33.88 21.42 -17.62
N GLU A 450 -33.58 21.44 -16.31
CA GLU A 450 -32.73 22.46 -15.68
C GLU A 450 -31.26 22.22 -16.06
N GLY A 451 -30.90 22.59 -17.29
CA GLY A 451 -29.50 22.76 -17.71
C GLY A 451 -28.83 23.93 -16.97
N ASP A 452 -27.51 23.84 -16.76
CA ASP A 452 -26.72 24.72 -15.89
C ASP A 452 -26.98 26.23 -16.13
N PRO A 453 -27.00 27.08 -15.09
CA PRO A 453 -26.73 28.51 -15.26
C PRO A 453 -25.33 28.69 -15.86
N PRO A 454 -25.10 29.75 -16.66
CA PRO A 454 -23.78 30.04 -17.22
C PRO A 454 -22.73 30.11 -16.10
N GLU A 455 -21.50 29.67 -16.41
CA GLU A 455 -20.33 29.88 -15.55
C GLU A 455 -20.35 31.31 -15.01
N ASP A 456 -20.28 31.45 -13.69
CA ASP A 456 -20.25 32.74 -13.02
C ASP A 456 -19.01 33.52 -13.52
N PRO A 457 -19.16 34.68 -14.20
CA PRO A 457 -18.04 35.44 -14.73
C PRO A 457 -17.28 36.23 -13.65
N ASP A 458 -17.44 35.90 -12.37
CA ASP A 458 -16.73 36.54 -11.25
C ASP A 458 -15.22 36.17 -11.18
N LEU A 459 -14.64 35.82 -12.33
CA LEU A 459 -13.20 35.71 -12.59
C LEU A 459 -12.59 36.99 -13.18
N THR A 460 -13.31 38.12 -13.21
CA THR A 460 -12.67 39.43 -13.42
C THR A 460 -13.35 40.53 -12.62
N VAL A 461 -12.75 40.93 -11.49
CA VAL A 461 -13.05 42.21 -10.84
C VAL A 461 -11.82 43.14 -10.95
N PRO A 462 -11.98 44.42 -11.30
CA PRO A 462 -10.88 45.33 -11.59
C PRO A 462 -10.08 45.68 -10.34
N VAL A 463 -8.78 45.91 -10.55
CA VAL A 463 -7.84 46.44 -9.56
C VAL A 463 -8.34 47.82 -9.08
N GLU A 464 -8.76 47.92 -7.82
CA GLU A 464 -8.83 49.19 -7.09
C GLU A 464 -7.76 49.22 -6.01
N GLU A 465 -6.95 50.29 -6.02
CA GLU A 465 -5.88 50.56 -5.06
C GLU A 465 -6.43 50.82 -3.63
N PRO A 466 -5.68 50.45 -2.58
CA PRO A 466 -6.17 50.52 -1.21
C PRO A 466 -6.09 51.94 -0.65
N SER A 467 -7.20 52.40 -0.06
CA SER A 467 -7.20 53.55 0.86
C SER A 467 -7.27 53.06 2.31
N ALA A 468 -6.29 53.51 3.09
CA ALA A 468 -6.10 53.20 4.49
C ALA A 468 -7.23 53.74 5.38
N LEU A 469 -7.53 53.06 6.50
CA LEU A 469 -7.95 53.72 7.74
C LEU A 469 -7.78 52.80 8.98
N ASN A 470 -7.27 53.45 10.03
CA ASN A 470 -6.88 52.98 11.35
C ASN A 470 -8.05 52.45 12.21
N GLY A 471 -7.74 51.56 13.15
CA GLY A 471 -8.67 51.23 14.25
C GLY A 471 -8.11 50.29 15.33
N THR A 472 -7.21 50.82 16.16
CA THR A 472 -6.98 50.52 17.60
C THR A 472 -7.46 49.21 18.25
N ARG A 473 -6.46 48.46 18.75
CA ARG A 473 -6.37 47.65 20.00
C ARG A 473 -7.59 47.61 20.93
N GLU A 474 -7.87 46.41 21.45
CA GLU A 474 -7.97 46.21 22.90
C GLU A 474 -7.53 44.79 23.32
N VAL A 475 -6.72 44.76 24.38
CA VAL A 475 -6.12 43.58 25.02
C VAL A 475 -6.85 43.39 26.35
N THR A 476 -7.33 42.18 26.63
CA THR A 476 -7.67 41.78 28.01
C THR A 476 -7.09 40.42 28.35
N ASN A 477 -6.31 40.44 29.42
CA ASN A 477 -5.54 39.36 30.03
C ASN A 477 -6.39 38.49 30.98
N ASN A 478 -5.91 37.25 31.14
CA ASN A 478 -5.95 36.38 32.33
C ASN A 478 -7.32 35.80 32.74
N THR A 479 -7.45 34.52 33.03
CA THR A 479 -6.81 33.84 34.18
C THR A 479 -7.03 32.34 34.10
N SER A 480 -6.06 31.59 34.63
CA SER A 480 -6.00 30.14 34.75
C SER A 480 -6.60 29.59 36.06
N SER A 481 -6.81 28.27 36.06
CA SER A 481 -6.76 27.29 37.18
C SER A 481 -8.11 26.66 37.59
N PRO A 482 -8.14 25.47 38.24
CA PRO A 482 -7.52 24.19 37.85
C PRO A 482 -8.37 22.92 38.17
N VAL A 483 -7.87 21.75 37.74
CA VAL A 483 -8.03 20.38 38.33
C VAL A 483 -9.40 19.66 38.30
N SER A 484 -9.46 18.45 37.72
CA SER A 484 -9.58 17.18 38.47
C SER A 484 -9.60 15.91 37.59
N ARG A 485 -8.91 14.89 38.11
CA ARG A 485 -8.71 13.54 37.58
C ARG A 485 -9.88 12.62 37.96
N GLY A 486 -10.17 11.68 37.06
CA GLY A 486 -10.76 10.36 37.31
C GLY A 486 -10.70 9.58 35.99
N GLY A 487 -10.27 8.34 35.86
CA GLY A 487 -9.98 7.28 36.81
C GLY A 487 -10.65 5.99 36.31
N CYS A 488 -9.83 5.01 35.87
CA CYS A 488 -10.14 3.59 35.60
C CYS A 488 -11.05 3.29 34.38
N THR A 489 -10.85 2.26 33.55
CA THR A 489 -10.44 0.86 33.82
C THR A 489 -9.75 0.21 32.61
N GLN A 490 -8.63 -0.47 32.87
CA GLN A 490 -8.04 -1.49 31.99
C GLN A 490 -8.94 -2.74 31.92
N VAL A 491 -9.04 -3.34 30.74
CA VAL A 491 -9.59 -4.68 30.55
C VAL A 491 -8.45 -5.59 30.10
N GLU A 492 -8.05 -6.50 30.98
CA GLU A 492 -7.14 -7.62 30.70
C GLU A 492 -7.88 -8.70 29.90
N LEU A 493 -7.26 -9.21 28.83
CA LEU A 493 -7.74 -10.39 28.10
C LEU A 493 -6.80 -11.57 28.40
N PHE A 494 -7.35 -12.58 29.07
CA PHE A 494 -6.73 -13.87 29.36
C PHE A 494 -6.66 -14.73 28.09
N PHE A 495 -5.49 -15.26 27.77
CA PHE A 495 -5.32 -16.36 26.82
C PHE A 495 -5.63 -17.69 27.52
N LEU A 496 -6.72 -18.35 27.12
CA LEU A 496 -6.98 -19.75 27.46
C LEU A 496 -6.34 -20.66 26.41
N GLY A 497 -5.32 -21.41 26.84
CA GLY A 497 -4.69 -22.45 26.04
C GLY A 497 -5.65 -23.60 25.75
N SER A 498 -5.63 -24.08 24.50
CA SER A 498 -6.22 -25.36 24.12
C SER A 498 -5.15 -26.21 23.46
N THR A 499 -4.87 -27.35 24.09
CA THR A 499 -3.97 -28.40 23.64
C THR A 499 -4.65 -29.26 22.57
N ALA A 500 -4.10 -29.27 21.35
CA ALA A 500 -4.42 -30.22 20.29
C ALA A 500 -3.10 -30.73 19.65
N PRO A 501 -3.07 -31.97 19.11
CA PRO A 501 -1.89 -32.82 19.08
C PRO A 501 -0.81 -32.34 18.11
N ARG A 502 0.45 -32.43 18.55
CA ARG A 502 1.66 -32.23 17.73
C ARG A 502 1.69 -33.29 16.62
N CYS A 503 1.46 -32.89 15.36
CA CYS A 503 2.04 -33.59 14.22
C CYS A 503 3.51 -33.19 14.14
N SER A 504 4.43 -34.14 14.27
CA SER A 504 5.85 -33.94 14.02
C SER A 504 6.06 -33.66 12.53
N VAL A 505 6.46 -32.43 12.20
CA VAL A 505 6.84 -32.05 10.84
C VAL A 505 8.35 -31.94 10.84
N ASP A 506 9.02 -32.86 10.14
CA ASP A 506 10.47 -32.94 10.11
C ASP A 506 11.07 -31.75 9.37
N TRP A 507 11.78 -30.93 10.14
CA TRP A 507 12.48 -29.69 9.79
C TRP A 507 13.49 -29.82 8.62
N LEU A 508 13.78 -31.05 8.21
CA LEU A 508 15.06 -31.42 7.64
C LEU A 508 15.00 -32.19 6.33
N SER A 509 13.91 -32.91 6.10
CA SER A 509 13.61 -33.46 4.78
C SER A 509 13.50 -32.35 3.71
N ASP A 510 13.21 -31.12 4.14
CA ASP A 510 12.97 -29.97 3.28
C ASP A 510 14.21 -29.18 2.88
N VAL A 511 15.25 -29.18 3.73
CA VAL A 511 16.55 -28.64 3.36
C VAL A 511 17.19 -29.55 2.30
N TYR A 512 16.94 -30.85 2.42
CA TYR A 512 17.45 -31.88 1.53
C TYR A 512 16.85 -31.78 0.11
N TYR A 513 15.52 -31.73 -0.04
CA TYR A 513 14.88 -31.60 -1.36
C TYR A 513 15.22 -30.30 -2.08
N ALA A 514 15.36 -29.17 -1.36
CA ALA A 514 15.73 -27.91 -1.99
C ALA A 514 17.22 -27.84 -2.38
N PHE A 515 18.09 -28.54 -1.64
CA PHE A 515 19.48 -28.73 -2.01
C PHE A 515 19.60 -29.56 -3.31
N LEU A 516 18.81 -30.63 -3.44
CA LEU A 516 18.75 -31.46 -4.67
C LEU A 516 18.21 -30.69 -5.89
N VAL A 517 17.11 -29.93 -5.73
CA VAL A 517 16.53 -29.15 -6.83
C VAL A 517 17.46 -28.02 -7.29
N LEU A 518 18.29 -27.47 -6.39
CA LEU A 518 19.31 -26.48 -6.76
C LEU A 518 20.49 -27.08 -7.52
N LEU A 519 20.86 -28.33 -7.22
CA LEU A 519 21.90 -29.04 -7.98
C LEU A 519 21.42 -29.41 -9.38
N ASP A 520 20.15 -29.80 -9.53
CA ASP A 520 19.57 -30.14 -10.84
C ASP A 520 19.37 -28.92 -11.77
N ASN A 521 19.13 -27.72 -11.22
CA ASN A 521 18.90 -26.50 -12.01
C ASN A 521 20.18 -25.73 -12.37
N LEU A 522 21.35 -26.15 -11.90
CA LEU A 522 22.64 -25.55 -12.27
C LEU A 522 23.25 -26.18 -13.54
N ASP A 523 22.66 -27.27 -14.05
CA ASP A 523 23.18 -28.01 -15.22
C ASP A 523 22.66 -27.48 -16.58
N ASP A 524 21.71 -26.53 -16.63
CA ASP A 524 21.08 -26.08 -17.90
C ASP A 524 21.71 -24.85 -18.57
N ASP A 525 22.70 -24.19 -17.96
CA ASP A 525 23.35 -22.98 -18.51
C ASP A 525 24.78 -23.22 -19.06
N THR A 526 24.98 -24.35 -19.77
CA THR A 526 26.23 -24.59 -20.53
C THR A 526 26.00 -24.81 -22.03
N SER A 527 25.25 -23.94 -22.70
CA SER A 527 25.50 -23.67 -24.13
C SER A 527 24.78 -22.42 -24.67
N SER A 528 25.41 -21.26 -24.63
CA SER A 528 25.58 -20.37 -25.80
C SER A 528 26.26 -19.08 -25.38
N SER A 529 27.51 -18.91 -25.83
CA SER A 529 28.23 -17.64 -25.76
C SER A 529 27.67 -16.65 -26.79
N SER A 530 27.18 -15.50 -26.35
CA SER A 530 27.23 -14.27 -27.14
C SER A 530 27.49 -13.08 -26.22
N SER A 531 28.61 -12.42 -26.49
CA SER A 531 29.05 -11.17 -25.90
C SER A 531 28.06 -10.04 -26.18
N ASP A 532 27.56 -9.37 -25.15
CA ASP A 532 27.07 -8.01 -25.24
C ASP A 532 27.58 -7.21 -24.03
N GLU A 533 28.58 -6.36 -24.27
CA GLU A 533 29.04 -5.34 -23.34
C GLU A 533 27.94 -4.30 -23.13
N SER A 534 27.58 -4.04 -21.87
CA SER A 534 26.78 -2.88 -21.51
C SER A 534 27.65 -1.61 -21.57
N PRO A 535 27.17 -0.49 -22.16
CA PRO A 535 27.93 0.75 -22.19
C PRO A 535 27.95 1.46 -20.82
N PRO A 536 28.98 2.27 -20.53
CA PRO A 536 29.10 2.95 -19.24
C PRO A 536 28.12 4.13 -19.11
N LEU A 537 27.68 4.37 -17.88
CA LEU A 537 26.87 5.52 -17.45
C LEU A 537 27.54 6.85 -17.85
N PRO A 538 26.80 7.83 -18.41
CA PRO A 538 27.36 9.14 -18.71
C PRO A 538 27.52 9.97 -17.44
N SER A 539 28.67 10.64 -17.36
CA SER A 539 29.04 11.60 -16.32
C SER A 539 28.20 12.89 -16.40
N ARG A 540 27.92 13.43 -15.22
CA ARG A 540 27.18 14.67 -14.93
C ARG A 540 27.84 15.88 -15.63
N PRO A 541 27.13 16.72 -16.40
CA PRO A 541 27.72 17.95 -16.93
C PRO A 541 27.60 19.12 -15.95
N ASP A 542 28.68 19.88 -15.85
CA ASP A 542 28.82 21.13 -15.09
C ASP A 542 27.88 22.23 -15.58
N VAL A 543 27.22 22.90 -14.62
CA VAL A 543 26.35 24.04 -14.84
C VAL A 543 27.20 25.29 -15.09
N LYS A 544 27.10 25.86 -16.30
CA LYS A 544 27.53 27.24 -16.58
C LYS A 544 26.30 28.14 -16.64
N GLU A 545 26.22 29.07 -15.69
CA GLU A 545 25.24 30.16 -15.68
C GLU A 545 25.42 31.05 -16.92
N LYS A 546 24.29 31.47 -17.52
CA LYS A 546 24.20 32.69 -18.32
C LYS A 546 22.90 33.44 -18.01
N PRO A 547 22.91 34.78 -18.06
CA PRO A 547 21.90 35.61 -17.41
C PRO A 547 20.76 36.02 -18.35
N GLY A 548 19.57 36.18 -17.74
CA GLY A 548 18.57 37.21 -18.05
C GLY A 548 17.81 37.12 -19.38
N LEU A 549 16.53 36.71 -19.32
CA LEU A 549 15.51 37.27 -20.21
C LEU A 549 14.15 37.36 -19.50
N THR A 550 13.50 38.49 -19.77
CA THR A 550 12.31 39.08 -19.15
C THR A 550 11.04 38.25 -19.26
N THR A 551 10.21 38.35 -18.23
CA THR A 551 8.89 37.74 -18.02
C THR A 551 7.83 38.24 -19.02
N ALA A 552 7.17 37.29 -19.69
CA ALA A 552 5.83 37.44 -20.23
C ALA A 552 5.00 36.28 -19.67
N GLY A 553 3.94 36.62 -18.92
CA GLY A 553 3.10 35.66 -18.21
C GLY A 553 2.28 34.80 -19.17
N ASN A 554 2.45 33.49 -19.05
CA ASN A 554 1.48 32.52 -19.56
C ASN A 554 0.78 31.90 -18.34
N GLN A 555 -0.55 32.00 -18.32
CA GLN A 555 -1.40 31.23 -17.41
C GLN A 555 -1.08 29.74 -17.59
N VAL A 556 -0.66 29.09 -16.51
CA VAL A 556 -0.44 27.64 -16.47
C VAL A 556 -1.77 27.01 -16.07
N ASP A 557 -2.28 26.09 -16.90
CA ASP A 557 -3.46 25.30 -16.57
C ASP A 557 -3.15 24.40 -15.36
N ASN A 558 -3.87 24.64 -14.26
CA ASN A 558 -3.67 24.02 -12.94
C ASN A 558 -4.33 22.63 -12.80
N ASP A 559 -4.75 22.00 -13.89
CA ASP A 559 -5.39 20.68 -13.81
C ASP A 559 -4.34 19.56 -13.68
N ALA A 560 -4.61 18.58 -12.82
CA ALA A 560 -3.73 17.47 -12.49
C ALA A 560 -3.70 16.41 -13.60
N HIS A 561 -3.05 16.74 -14.73
CA HIS A 561 -2.91 15.83 -15.88
C HIS A 561 -1.47 15.80 -16.39
N PRO A 562 -1.03 14.70 -17.04
CA PRO A 562 0.32 14.57 -17.57
C PRO A 562 0.61 15.67 -18.60
N GLU A 563 1.83 16.21 -18.54
CA GLU A 563 2.30 17.33 -19.36
C GLU A 563 2.08 17.10 -20.86
N VAL A 564 1.35 18.01 -21.50
CA VAL A 564 1.40 18.17 -22.96
C VAL A 564 2.77 18.74 -23.31
N ILE A 565 3.70 17.91 -23.77
CA ILE A 565 4.95 18.39 -24.37
C ILE A 565 4.58 19.13 -25.65
N ASN A 566 4.53 20.45 -25.59
CA ASN A 566 4.37 21.31 -26.77
C ASN A 566 5.63 21.22 -27.64
N VAL A 567 5.64 20.31 -28.62
CA VAL A 567 6.59 20.34 -29.73
C VAL A 567 6.06 21.31 -30.80
N PRO A 568 6.85 22.29 -31.29
CA PRO A 568 6.36 23.23 -32.30
C PRO A 568 6.00 22.52 -33.60
N LEU A 569 4.72 22.58 -34.01
CA LEU A 569 4.26 22.03 -35.29
C LEU A 569 4.78 22.86 -36.47
N GLY A 570 5.63 22.25 -37.29
CA GLY A 570 5.77 22.59 -38.69
C GLY A 570 4.55 22.08 -39.47
N SER A 571 3.85 22.99 -40.14
CA SER A 571 2.64 22.74 -40.92
C SER A 571 2.80 21.66 -41.99
N LYS A 572 1.90 20.66 -42.01
CA LYS A 572 1.28 20.10 -43.23
C LYS A 572 0.06 19.24 -42.86
N LYS A 573 -1.12 19.67 -43.32
CA LYS A 573 -2.39 18.93 -43.27
C LYS A 573 -2.38 17.83 -44.32
N GLU A 574 -2.54 16.57 -43.92
CA GLU A 574 -3.18 15.54 -44.76
C GLU A 574 -4.07 14.64 -43.89
N ASN A 575 -5.36 14.61 -44.23
CA ASN A 575 -6.34 13.69 -43.67
C ASN A 575 -6.08 12.28 -44.21
N SER A 576 -5.81 11.31 -43.33
CA SER A 576 -5.98 9.90 -43.68
C SER A 576 -6.74 9.17 -42.58
N SER A 577 -7.89 8.63 -42.95
CA SER A 577 -8.72 7.76 -42.11
C SER A 577 -8.06 6.39 -41.98
N VAL A 578 -7.52 6.06 -40.80
CA VAL A 578 -7.00 4.72 -40.53
C VAL A 578 -8.14 3.80 -40.10
N LYS A 579 -8.52 2.86 -40.98
CA LYS A 579 -9.39 1.74 -40.65
C LYS A 579 -8.58 0.70 -39.87
N ALA A 580 -8.88 0.51 -38.58
CA ALA A 580 -8.31 -0.57 -37.78
C ALA A 580 -8.89 -1.93 -38.21
N ARG A 581 -8.04 -2.80 -38.76
CA ARG A 581 -8.32 -4.21 -39.00
C ARG A 581 -7.87 -4.99 -37.76
N GLY A 582 -8.76 -5.84 -37.24
CA GLY A 582 -8.52 -6.59 -36.01
C GLY A 582 -7.27 -7.48 -36.04
N LYS A 583 -6.43 -7.34 -35.02
CA LYS A 583 -5.62 -8.38 -34.37
C LYS A 583 -5.05 -7.81 -33.08
N LYS A 584 -5.00 -8.63 -32.01
CA LYS A 584 -4.30 -8.33 -30.74
C LYS A 584 -2.89 -7.79 -31.05
N GLY A 585 -2.64 -6.52 -30.77
CA GLY A 585 -1.33 -5.91 -30.96
C GLY A 585 -1.19 -4.72 -30.02
N SER A 586 -0.15 -4.73 -29.20
CA SER A 586 0.28 -3.59 -28.39
C SER A 586 0.58 -2.39 -29.29
N LEU A 587 0.21 -1.18 -28.86
CA LEU A 587 0.61 0.06 -29.53
C LEU A 587 2.14 0.15 -29.60
N THR A 588 2.65 0.58 -30.76
CA THR A 588 4.06 0.95 -30.92
C THR A 588 4.34 2.30 -30.23
N ALA A 589 5.60 2.57 -29.89
CA ALA A 589 5.98 3.84 -29.24
C ALA A 589 5.64 5.07 -30.09
N GLU A 590 5.69 4.94 -31.43
CA GLU A 590 5.34 6.01 -32.37
C GLU A 590 3.83 6.26 -32.40
N GLU A 591 3.02 5.21 -32.38
CA GLU A 591 1.55 5.32 -32.28
C GLU A 591 1.14 5.93 -30.92
N GLU A 592 1.80 5.54 -29.84
CA GLU A 592 1.56 6.08 -28.49
C GLU A 592 1.90 7.57 -28.42
N ALA A 593 3.02 8.00 -29.00
CA ALA A 593 3.39 9.42 -29.10
C ALA A 593 2.38 10.21 -29.96
N ALA A 594 1.91 9.65 -31.07
CA ALA A 594 0.91 10.29 -31.93
C ALA A 594 -0.47 10.40 -31.24
N LEU A 595 -0.87 9.38 -30.48
CA LEU A 595 -2.08 9.41 -29.68
C LEU A 595 -1.99 10.42 -28.55
N THR A 596 -0.86 10.47 -27.86
CA THR A 596 -0.61 11.47 -26.82
C THR A 596 -0.69 12.89 -27.38
N ALA A 597 -0.10 13.14 -28.56
CA ALA A 597 -0.13 14.45 -29.21
C ALA A 597 -1.52 14.86 -29.74
N SER A 598 -2.40 13.89 -29.99
CA SER A 598 -3.78 14.13 -30.46
C SER A 598 -4.83 13.97 -29.37
N TYR A 599 -4.42 13.63 -28.15
CA TYR A 599 -5.31 13.44 -27.02
C TYR A 599 -5.89 14.77 -26.57
N HIS A 600 -7.22 14.82 -26.46
CA HIS A 600 -7.94 15.96 -25.92
C HIS A 600 -8.66 15.54 -24.65
N TYR A 601 -8.10 15.99 -23.53
CA TYR A 601 -8.72 15.82 -22.22
C TYR A 601 -10.14 16.38 -22.26
N THR A 602 -11.07 15.63 -21.69
CA THR A 602 -12.45 16.06 -21.51
C THR A 602 -12.62 16.26 -20.03
N GLY A 603 -12.94 17.47 -19.58
CA GLY A 603 -13.14 17.74 -18.17
C GLY A 603 -14.38 17.04 -17.63
N ALA A 604 -14.36 16.69 -16.34
CA ALA A 604 -15.50 16.09 -15.65
C ALA A 604 -16.77 16.96 -15.79
N THR A 605 -17.94 16.32 -15.86
CA THR A 605 -19.24 16.99 -16.00
C THR A 605 -19.47 18.00 -14.86
N THR A 606 -20.09 19.14 -15.16
CA THR A 606 -20.60 20.10 -14.16
C THR A 606 -22.01 19.76 -13.69
N ASN A 607 -22.70 18.91 -14.47
CA ASN A 607 -24.11 18.61 -14.26
C ASN A 607 -24.26 17.39 -13.33
N ILE A 608 -24.43 17.63 -12.04
CA ILE A 608 -24.42 16.59 -11.01
C ILE A 608 -25.84 16.15 -10.61
N HIS A 609 -26.05 14.85 -10.46
CA HIS A 609 -27.31 14.30 -9.93
C HIS A 609 -27.46 14.63 -8.43
N PRO A 610 -28.62 15.13 -7.96
CA PRO A 610 -28.79 15.56 -6.56
C PRO A 610 -28.52 14.44 -5.54
N TRP A 611 -28.86 13.18 -5.88
CA TRP A 611 -28.58 12.02 -5.02
C TRP A 611 -27.09 11.72 -4.85
N LEU A 612 -26.26 11.99 -5.86
CA LEU A 612 -24.81 11.86 -5.77
C LEU A 612 -24.20 13.06 -5.04
N SER A 613 -24.72 14.27 -5.30
CA SER A 613 -24.28 15.51 -4.68
C SER A 613 -24.31 15.45 -3.14
N GLN A 614 -25.42 14.94 -2.56
CA GLN A 614 -25.56 14.84 -1.10
C GLN A 614 -24.54 13.90 -0.42
N MET A 615 -23.92 12.97 -1.16
CA MET A 615 -22.91 12.05 -0.63
C MET A 615 -21.52 12.71 -0.55
N VAL A 616 -21.32 13.84 -1.21
CA VAL A 616 -20.05 14.57 -1.22
C VAL A 616 -19.99 15.47 0.01
N ASN A 617 -19.21 15.03 1.00
CA ASN A 617 -19.06 15.73 2.28
C ASN A 617 -17.73 16.49 2.33
N TYR A 618 -16.71 15.85 2.91
CA TYR A 618 -15.44 16.46 3.28
C TYR A 618 -14.38 16.53 2.16
N ALA A 619 -14.73 16.15 0.93
CA ALA A 619 -13.78 16.03 -0.19
C ALA A 619 -14.34 16.67 -1.47
N GLN A 620 -14.44 17.99 -1.51
CA GLN A 620 -14.99 18.72 -2.66
C GLN A 620 -13.85 19.21 -3.56
N PRO A 621 -13.75 18.75 -4.82
CA PRO A 621 -12.67 19.20 -5.70
C PRO A 621 -12.87 20.67 -6.09
N VAL A 622 -11.81 21.47 -5.99
CA VAL A 622 -11.78 22.86 -6.45
C VAL A 622 -10.50 23.18 -7.20
N LYS A 623 -10.60 24.08 -8.18
CA LYS A 623 -9.41 24.64 -8.85
C LYS A 623 -8.65 25.52 -7.85
N PHE A 624 -7.34 25.33 -7.79
CA PHE A 624 -6.48 26.15 -6.95
C PHE A 624 -6.39 27.58 -7.48
N GLN A 625 -6.76 28.56 -6.66
CA GLN A 625 -6.76 29.99 -7.02
C GLN A 625 -5.58 30.77 -6.41
N GLY A 626 -4.75 30.13 -5.58
CA GLY A 626 -3.66 30.75 -4.85
C GLY A 626 -3.80 30.57 -3.34
N PHE A 627 -2.67 30.65 -2.62
CA PHE A 627 -2.63 30.46 -1.16
C PHE A 627 -3.38 31.55 -0.41
N ASP A 628 -3.24 32.82 -0.83
CA ASP A 628 -3.92 33.97 -0.19
C ASP A 628 -5.45 33.81 -0.23
N ILE A 629 -5.99 33.38 -1.38
CA ILE A 629 -7.44 33.16 -1.56
C ILE A 629 -7.91 31.96 -0.73
N ALA A 630 -7.09 30.91 -0.64
CA ALA A 630 -7.41 29.74 0.17
C ALA A 630 -7.41 30.07 1.67
N GLU A 631 -6.46 30.87 2.13
CA GLU A 631 -6.38 31.37 3.51
C GLU A 631 -7.57 32.29 3.85
N GLU A 632 -7.93 33.20 2.94
CA GLU A 632 -9.08 34.09 3.11
C GLU A 632 -10.41 33.31 3.18
N LYS A 633 -10.60 32.33 2.29
CA LYS A 633 -11.81 31.50 2.27
C LYS A 633 -11.87 30.54 3.45
N ASN A 634 -10.72 30.00 3.87
CA ASN A 634 -10.56 29.08 5.00
C ASN A 634 -11.51 27.87 4.95
N ILE A 635 -11.60 27.20 3.79
CA ILE A 635 -12.55 26.10 3.56
C ILE A 635 -11.83 24.75 3.51
N HIS A 636 -11.81 24.03 4.63
CA HIS A 636 -11.04 22.79 4.78
C HIS A 636 -11.60 21.55 4.06
N TYR A 637 -12.89 21.55 3.69
CA TYR A 637 -13.49 20.43 2.96
C TYR A 637 -13.27 20.51 1.45
N GLN A 638 -12.59 21.56 0.97
CA GLN A 638 -12.21 21.72 -0.42
C GLN A 638 -10.82 21.14 -0.66
N MET A 639 -10.65 20.44 -1.79
CA MET A 639 -9.41 19.79 -2.16
C MET A 639 -8.98 20.26 -3.54
N SER A 640 -7.78 20.85 -3.63
CA SER A 640 -7.13 21.07 -4.91
C SER A 640 -6.28 19.88 -5.34
N SER A 641 -6.16 19.69 -6.65
CA SER A 641 -5.30 18.67 -7.25
C SER A 641 -4.33 19.38 -8.19
N PHE A 642 -3.08 18.94 -8.18
CA PHE A 642 -2.00 19.53 -8.97
C PHE A 642 -1.37 18.46 -9.84
N ASN A 643 -0.92 18.83 -11.05
CA ASN A 643 0.01 17.99 -11.78
C ASN A 643 1.37 18.02 -11.05
N GLU A 644 2.21 17.03 -11.32
CA GLU A 644 3.48 16.84 -10.61
C GLU A 644 4.37 18.09 -10.69
N SER A 645 4.48 18.70 -11.87
CA SER A 645 5.32 19.89 -12.09
C SER A 645 4.83 21.11 -11.32
N ALA A 646 3.52 21.36 -11.29
CA ALA A 646 2.93 22.45 -10.53
C ALA A 646 3.08 22.20 -9.02
N GLY A 647 2.78 20.99 -8.54
CA GLY A 647 2.93 20.62 -7.14
C GLY A 647 4.38 20.72 -6.67
N LEU A 648 5.33 20.25 -7.47
CA LEU A 648 6.77 20.36 -7.19
C LEU A 648 7.25 21.82 -7.26
N GLY A 649 6.65 22.63 -8.12
CA GLY A 649 6.85 24.08 -8.17
C GLY A 649 6.53 24.71 -6.82
N TYR A 650 5.30 24.55 -6.34
CA TYR A 650 4.86 25.07 -5.05
C TYR A 650 5.68 24.51 -3.88
N LEU A 651 6.07 23.24 -3.91
CA LEU A 651 6.93 22.67 -2.86
C LEU A 651 8.31 23.33 -2.81
N LYS A 652 8.82 23.85 -3.93
CA LYS A 652 10.12 24.53 -3.99
C LYS A 652 10.04 26.02 -3.64
N THR A 653 8.96 26.69 -4.04
CA THR A 653 8.83 28.16 -3.90
C THR A 653 8.05 28.57 -2.66
N ASP A 654 7.00 27.82 -2.31
CA ASP A 654 5.95 28.20 -1.34
C ASP A 654 5.67 27.04 -0.37
N ALA A 655 6.73 26.37 0.10
CA ALA A 655 6.63 25.16 0.90
C ALA A 655 5.85 25.36 2.21
N ILE A 656 5.95 26.54 2.82
CA ILE A 656 5.30 26.84 4.10
C ILE A 656 3.79 27.03 3.88
N GLU A 657 3.44 27.76 2.84
CA GLU A 657 2.07 28.05 2.42
C GLU A 657 1.38 26.75 1.98
N LEU A 658 2.08 25.88 1.24
CA LEU A 658 1.58 24.57 0.84
C LEU A 658 1.29 23.67 2.04
N VAL A 659 2.11 23.71 3.10
CA VAL A 659 1.85 22.95 4.34
C VAL A 659 0.71 23.54 5.16
N LYS A 660 0.49 24.86 5.07
CA LYS A 660 -0.62 25.56 5.76
C LYS A 660 -1.93 25.53 4.98
N TYR A 661 -1.91 25.06 3.73
CA TYR A 661 -3.09 24.99 2.89
C TYR A 661 -4.18 24.15 3.59
N PRO A 662 -5.36 24.75 3.87
CA PRO A 662 -6.35 24.21 4.80
C PRO A 662 -6.97 22.87 4.41
#